data_AF-A0A9E7R3S8-F1
#
_entry.id   AF-A0A9E7R3S8-F1
#
_cell.length_a   1.000
_cell.length_b   1.000
_cell.length_c   1.000
_cell.angle_alpha   90.00
_cell.angle_beta   90.00
_cell.angle_gamma   90.00
#
_symmetry.space_group_name_H-M   'P 1'
#
loop_
_entity.id
_entity.type
_entity.pdbx_description
1 polymer ?
#
loop_
_entity_poly.entity_id
_entity_poly.type
_entity_poly.pdbx_seq_one_letter_code
_entity_poly.pdbx_strand_id
1 'polypeptide(L)'
;MTDAHPPDDGDRPDDDGQRTNRRRVLGLLGAAAVGAGVARGEEVAGALTSLAGGGADSTERPVPVTPNEDVLALVPDAEATHRATSSGRWAAGGTWDGDVPEDGARVVVEDGVTVTLDHRETARLDWVRVDGVLQFAPDADTHLGAETVVTTPGSLLRIGRENRPVRSDRAAGVTFLDNGPLDTGSDPNRLSRGLLAMGVVESYGAETTSWTRLASHPERGDSTLSLPEAPTDWGPGDRLVVPGTNPEANEDEEVLVRRVDGTTVHLDRRLEHDHVPAADDLDAYALALDRNVRFESESAETKRRGHLMFMAPGNTLRYTGVYDLGRTDKTRPFTDPIHGVPPEDAEEHPNVKARYALHFHITGIEAAAHRVEGCCVWGSPGWGYVNHHSHADVVDCVSYRVVGSGFVAEAGDERGSFRRNFALRSEGSGEFLDSRRFRTGEERPGKVDDFGHGGHGFWFQGPRVAVEGNVAAGHRYYGFVYWNRPLVDWELRPGEEIDDRRGTVPNFPVSLVEGREPLKESDHVTNGHVSSAYLNLKSFQNNTAFASGGGLDVSRHQFGWGHTRLGEWSRIQGFTAHDIGPFVTHWGKEVDPDRGNRRGGNAGITMRYSHNVRVVDARLVSGRGRDGVGFNRNVPYPFHVSIEGGDVEGFERGVNAMVRGVTNVERTRLANRRNLVVEDGHHHPTRRVRLRDVTFERGEVDDPAGEPVEDSDERRPEPRGHLVASLNEFDDIGPRELFDPDETLVLDGREVFYAEQAPDHVPVPDRSAFDELGDHGRIDELVGEGADASDVVGLSNRELYDRFGFAVKGRPVPDSAVADDRVTAGWLGSEASAERTVWLEAEAGEYGSPWVREESESASGGAYLTTDGVESTDEPPREGHLVHEFSVPEGEYHVFGRVRAPAGDADSFWFRVDDGEWIRWDGLRTRRGWAWEAVEDDGGEPRAFSLGGDHTLTVAFREDDTRLDRLAVTPSRTPPVLYGEPSETRA
;
A
#
# COMPACT_ATOMS: atom_id res chain seq x y z
N MET A 1 -26.43 28.36 19.46
CA MET A 1 -27.34 28.26 20.62
C MET A 1 -28.45 27.29 20.29
N THR A 2 -28.25 26.02 20.66
CA THR A 2 -29.08 25.19 21.54
C THR A 2 -28.70 23.75 21.25
N ASP A 3 -28.10 23.15 22.27
CA ASP A 3 -27.58 21.80 22.37
C ASP A 3 -28.64 20.72 22.13
N ALA A 4 -28.20 19.60 21.58
CA ALA A 4 -28.84 18.31 21.77
C ALA A 4 -27.78 17.21 21.79
N HIS A 5 -27.51 16.69 22.99
CA HIS A 5 -26.77 15.45 23.24
C HIS A 5 -27.39 14.25 22.50
N PRO A 6 -26.58 13.28 22.03
CA PRO A 6 -27.05 11.92 21.77
C PRO A 6 -27.19 11.12 23.10
N PRO A 7 -28.11 10.15 23.20
CA PRO A 7 -28.29 9.36 24.40
C PRO A 7 -27.31 8.18 24.50
N ASP A 8 -26.94 7.93 25.75
CA ASP A 8 -26.35 6.76 26.41
C ASP A 8 -26.67 5.39 25.77
N ASP A 9 -25.63 4.64 25.36
CA ASP A 9 -25.71 3.22 25.00
C ASP A 9 -25.36 2.37 26.23
N GLY A 10 -26.40 2.01 27.00
CA GLY A 10 -26.31 1.04 28.08
C GLY A 10 -26.42 -0.41 27.59
N ASP A 11 -25.56 -1.26 28.15
CA ASP A 11 -25.65 -2.72 28.29
C ASP A 11 -25.94 -3.59 27.05
N ARG A 12 -24.91 -4.29 26.59
CA ARG A 12 -25.05 -5.63 25.97
C ARG A 12 -24.12 -6.63 26.67
N PRO A 13 -24.64 -7.79 27.11
CA PRO A 13 -23.90 -8.76 27.90
C PRO A 13 -23.06 -9.69 27.02
N ASP A 14 -22.01 -10.23 27.63
CA ASP A 14 -21.19 -11.34 27.15
C ASP A 14 -22.04 -12.52 26.65
N ASP A 15 -21.75 -13.01 25.44
CA ASP A 15 -22.26 -14.31 24.97
C ASP A 15 -21.08 -15.21 24.60
N ASP A 16 -20.58 -15.85 25.64
CA ASP A 16 -19.67 -16.98 25.60
C ASP A 16 -20.52 -18.25 25.54
N GLY A 17 -20.60 -18.89 24.37
CA GLY A 17 -21.13 -20.25 24.27
C GLY A 17 -21.86 -20.62 22.98
N GLN A 18 -21.14 -21.27 22.06
CA GLN A 18 -21.51 -22.60 21.54
C GLN A 18 -20.49 -23.10 20.49
N ARG A 19 -19.40 -23.69 20.99
CA ARG A 19 -18.59 -24.64 20.22
C ARG A 19 -19.26 -26.01 20.27
N THR A 20 -19.72 -26.54 19.15
CA THR A 20 -19.87 -28.01 18.98
C THR A 20 -19.49 -28.49 17.58
N ASN A 21 -18.35 -29.21 17.55
CA ASN A 21 -18.03 -30.42 16.79
C ASN A 21 -18.58 -30.62 15.37
N ARG A 22 -17.67 -30.73 14.39
CA ARG A 22 -17.56 -31.92 13.52
C ARG A 22 -16.14 -32.06 12.93
N ARG A 23 -15.54 -33.23 13.19
CA ARG A 23 -14.19 -33.70 12.82
C ARG A 23 -14.30 -34.75 11.70
N ARG A 24 -13.22 -34.87 10.91
CA ARG A 24 -12.81 -35.93 9.92
C ARG A 24 -13.35 -35.74 8.50
N VAL A 25 -12.54 -35.82 7.43
CA VAL A 25 -11.66 -36.94 7.02
C VAL A 25 -10.40 -36.46 6.26
N LEU A 26 -9.27 -37.16 6.49
CA LEU A 26 -7.96 -37.04 5.84
C LEU A 26 -7.67 -38.32 5.02
N GLY A 27 -6.93 -38.20 3.92
CA GLY A 27 -6.34 -39.29 3.11
C GLY A 27 -6.63 -39.09 1.61
N LEU A 28 -5.69 -39.10 0.66
CA LEU A 28 -4.39 -39.75 0.54
C LEU A 28 -3.60 -39.06 -0.60
N LEU A 29 -2.30 -38.83 -0.41
CA LEU A 29 -1.33 -38.56 -1.47
C LEU A 29 -0.77 -39.91 -1.99
N GLY A 30 -0.60 -40.02 -3.31
CA GLY A 30 0.08 -41.14 -3.97
C GLY A 30 0.78 -40.67 -5.23
N ALA A 31 2.11 -40.70 -5.22
CA ALA A 31 3.04 -40.23 -6.24
C ALA A 31 3.11 -41.11 -7.50
N ALA A 32 3.52 -40.51 -8.63
CA ALA A 32 4.38 -41.16 -9.64
C ALA A 32 5.02 -40.12 -10.59
N ALA A 33 6.26 -40.37 -10.99
CA ALA A 33 7.16 -39.45 -11.68
C ALA A 33 7.60 -39.96 -13.08
N VAL A 34 8.10 -39.02 -13.89
CA VAL A 34 9.09 -39.11 -15.00
C VAL A 34 8.66 -39.63 -16.39
N GLY A 35 8.93 -38.79 -17.42
CA GLY A 35 9.17 -39.22 -18.81
C GLY A 35 9.31 -38.05 -19.80
N ALA A 36 10.50 -37.86 -20.38
CA ALA A 36 10.80 -36.84 -21.41
C ALA A 36 10.49 -37.35 -22.84
N GLY A 37 10.07 -36.46 -23.76
CA GLY A 37 10.06 -36.75 -25.21
C GLY A 37 9.14 -35.86 -26.08
N VAL A 38 9.76 -34.97 -26.86
CA VAL A 38 9.31 -34.15 -28.01
C VAL A 38 8.09 -34.68 -28.82
N ALA A 39 7.04 -33.86 -29.02
CA ALA A 39 6.41 -33.56 -30.33
C ALA A 39 5.16 -32.65 -30.25
N ARG A 40 5.22 -31.56 -31.04
CA ARG A 40 4.16 -30.84 -31.80
C ARG A 40 2.68 -30.94 -31.37
N GLY A 41 2.12 -29.76 -31.09
CA GLY A 41 0.95 -29.20 -31.80
C GLY A 41 -0.40 -29.83 -31.51
N GLU A 42 -1.02 -29.43 -30.39
CA GLU A 42 -2.46 -29.39 -30.13
C GLU A 42 -2.67 -28.93 -28.68
N GLU A 43 -2.72 -27.62 -28.42
CA GLU A 43 -2.94 -27.10 -27.05
C GLU A 43 -3.78 -25.82 -27.01
N VAL A 44 -4.77 -25.69 -27.91
CA VAL A 44 -5.74 -24.57 -27.91
C VAL A 44 -7.20 -25.03 -27.75
N ALA A 45 -7.46 -26.34 -27.62
CA ALA A 45 -8.83 -26.86 -27.52
C ALA A 45 -9.29 -27.23 -26.08
N GLY A 46 -8.42 -27.09 -25.07
CA GLY A 46 -8.70 -27.51 -23.70
C GLY A 46 -9.44 -26.49 -22.81
N ALA A 47 -9.60 -25.24 -23.26
CA ALA A 47 -10.18 -24.16 -22.46
C ALA A 47 -11.72 -24.00 -22.61
N LEU A 48 -12.38 -24.83 -23.42
CA LEU A 48 -13.78 -24.61 -23.83
C LEU A 48 -14.78 -25.67 -23.34
N THR A 49 -14.43 -26.54 -22.38
CA THR A 49 -15.34 -27.62 -21.92
C THR A 49 -15.57 -27.68 -20.40
N SER A 50 -15.40 -26.57 -19.66
CA SER A 50 -15.84 -26.49 -18.25
C SER A 50 -17.18 -25.78 -18.05
N LEU A 51 -17.82 -25.23 -19.09
CA LEU A 51 -19.04 -24.42 -18.97
C LEU A 51 -20.37 -25.18 -19.15
N ALA A 52 -20.37 -26.52 -19.21
CA ALA A 52 -21.62 -27.26 -19.39
C ALA A 52 -21.64 -28.60 -18.63
N GLY A 53 -22.12 -28.55 -17.38
CA GLY A 53 -22.87 -29.64 -16.76
C GLY A 53 -22.15 -30.47 -15.69
N GLY A 54 -22.56 -30.28 -14.43
CA GLY A 54 -22.28 -31.23 -13.34
C GLY A 54 -22.47 -30.60 -11.96
N GLY A 55 -23.67 -30.73 -11.37
CA GLY A 55 -23.95 -30.19 -10.03
C GLY A 55 -23.18 -30.91 -8.92
N ALA A 56 -22.44 -30.12 -8.12
CA ALA A 56 -22.14 -30.34 -6.70
C ALA A 56 -21.39 -29.09 -6.14
N ASP A 57 -22.02 -28.39 -5.19
CA ASP A 57 -21.43 -27.51 -4.16
C ASP A 57 -20.33 -26.51 -4.59
N SER A 58 -20.73 -25.36 -5.19
CA SER A 58 -19.78 -24.32 -5.61
C SER A 58 -19.40 -23.39 -4.45
N THR A 59 -18.23 -23.63 -3.87
CA THR A 59 -17.54 -22.77 -2.90
C THR A 59 -16.89 -21.52 -3.52
N GLU A 60 -16.86 -21.42 -4.85
CA GLU A 60 -16.34 -20.26 -5.58
C GLU A 60 -17.36 -19.10 -5.57
N ARG A 61 -16.89 -17.89 -5.24
CA ARG A 61 -17.70 -16.67 -5.38
C ARG A 61 -17.85 -16.39 -6.88
N PRO A 62 -19.07 -16.32 -7.42
CA PRO A 62 -19.25 -15.97 -8.81
C PRO A 62 -18.79 -14.51 -8.98
N VAL A 63 -17.73 -14.32 -9.77
CA VAL A 63 -17.46 -13.01 -10.36
C VAL A 63 -18.66 -12.69 -11.27
N PRO A 64 -19.25 -11.48 -11.26
CA PRO A 64 -20.38 -11.20 -12.13
C PRO A 64 -20.01 -11.44 -13.59
N VAL A 65 -20.52 -12.54 -14.15
CA VAL A 65 -20.35 -12.88 -15.57
C VAL A 65 -21.55 -12.31 -16.30
N THR A 66 -21.43 -11.07 -16.77
CA THR A 66 -22.39 -10.51 -17.74
C THR A 66 -21.84 -9.54 -18.80
N PRO A 67 -20.54 -9.44 -19.17
CA PRO A 67 -20.19 -8.60 -20.31
C PRO A 67 -20.62 -9.19 -21.67
N ASN A 68 -20.53 -10.51 -21.85
CA ASN A 68 -20.48 -11.04 -23.22
C ASN A 68 -21.80 -10.94 -23.99
N GLU A 69 -22.94 -11.21 -23.35
CA GLU A 69 -24.24 -11.12 -24.03
C GLU A 69 -24.62 -9.67 -24.32
N ASP A 70 -24.42 -8.77 -23.36
CA ASP A 70 -24.69 -7.34 -23.52
C ASP A 70 -23.78 -6.71 -24.58
N VAL A 71 -22.49 -7.07 -24.61
CA VAL A 71 -21.53 -6.60 -25.62
C VAL A 71 -21.93 -7.10 -27.02
N LEU A 72 -22.31 -8.37 -27.16
CA LEU A 72 -22.75 -8.91 -28.44
C LEU A 72 -24.08 -8.33 -28.92
N ALA A 73 -24.96 -7.91 -27.99
CA ALA A 73 -26.21 -7.23 -28.31
C ALA A 73 -26.00 -5.85 -28.96
N LEU A 74 -24.83 -5.22 -28.77
CA LEU A 74 -24.46 -3.96 -29.46
C LEU A 74 -24.11 -4.17 -30.94
N VAL A 75 -23.70 -5.38 -31.30
CA VAL A 75 -23.28 -5.77 -32.66
C VAL A 75 -24.01 -7.04 -33.14
N PRO A 76 -25.35 -6.99 -33.18
CA PRO A 76 -26.16 -8.16 -33.50
C PRO A 76 -25.85 -8.63 -34.91
N ASP A 77 -25.45 -9.89 -35.05
CA ASP A 77 -25.03 -10.48 -36.32
C ASP A 77 -26.10 -10.29 -37.42
N ALA A 78 -27.37 -10.47 -37.06
CA ALA A 78 -28.51 -10.33 -37.97
C ALA A 78 -28.69 -8.92 -38.56
N GLU A 79 -28.08 -7.90 -37.96
CA GLU A 79 -28.13 -6.51 -38.45
C GLU A 79 -26.90 -6.11 -39.27
N ALA A 80 -25.98 -7.04 -39.52
CA ALA A 80 -24.82 -6.81 -40.39
C ALA A 80 -25.29 -6.39 -41.79
N THR A 81 -24.76 -5.28 -42.30
CA THR A 81 -25.00 -4.83 -43.68
C THR A 81 -23.90 -5.31 -44.62
N HIS A 82 -22.69 -5.57 -44.10
CA HIS A 82 -21.54 -6.03 -44.88
C HIS A 82 -20.83 -7.17 -44.15
N ARG A 83 -20.55 -8.25 -44.88
CA ARG A 83 -19.89 -9.44 -44.34
C ARG A 83 -18.65 -9.78 -45.15
N ALA A 84 -17.51 -9.90 -44.49
CA ALA A 84 -16.32 -10.44 -45.12
C ALA A 84 -16.37 -11.96 -45.06
N THR A 85 -16.69 -12.60 -46.19
CA THR A 85 -16.81 -14.07 -46.30
C THR A 85 -15.59 -14.73 -46.93
N SER A 86 -14.63 -13.92 -47.42
CA SER A 86 -13.37 -14.38 -48.01
C SER A 86 -12.20 -13.58 -47.49
N SER A 87 -11.06 -14.25 -47.24
CA SER A 87 -9.85 -13.55 -46.78
C SER A 87 -9.28 -12.67 -47.88
N GLY A 88 -8.92 -11.43 -47.54
CA GLY A 88 -8.50 -10.46 -48.54
C GLY A 88 -8.19 -9.07 -47.99
N ARG A 89 -8.01 -8.11 -48.90
CA ARG A 89 -7.83 -6.70 -48.57
C ARG A 89 -9.19 -6.04 -48.33
N TRP A 90 -9.26 -5.09 -47.41
CA TRP A 90 -10.48 -4.35 -47.09
C TRP A 90 -11.09 -3.69 -48.35
N ALA A 91 -10.29 -3.00 -49.16
CA ALA A 91 -10.79 -2.34 -50.38
C ALA A 91 -11.09 -3.30 -51.56
N ALA A 92 -10.91 -4.61 -51.41
CA ALA A 92 -11.16 -5.57 -52.48
C ALA A 92 -12.60 -6.08 -52.42
N GLY A 93 -13.40 -5.82 -53.46
CA GLY A 93 -14.80 -6.30 -53.51
C GLY A 93 -14.96 -7.82 -53.35
N GLY A 94 -13.95 -8.62 -53.74
CA GLY A 94 -13.97 -10.08 -53.55
C GLY A 94 -13.79 -10.56 -52.10
N THR A 95 -13.49 -9.66 -51.16
CA THR A 95 -13.45 -9.94 -49.71
C THR A 95 -14.87 -10.02 -49.13
N TRP A 96 -15.81 -9.25 -49.69
CA TRP A 96 -17.13 -8.99 -49.14
C TRP A 96 -18.23 -9.78 -49.87
N ASP A 97 -19.26 -10.17 -49.14
CA ASP A 97 -20.53 -10.61 -49.72
C ASP A 97 -21.34 -9.38 -50.17
N GLY A 98 -20.88 -8.72 -51.24
CA GLY A 98 -21.45 -7.47 -51.77
C GLY A 98 -20.39 -6.44 -52.14
N ASP A 99 -20.75 -5.16 -51.99
CA ASP A 99 -19.84 -4.03 -52.17
C ASP A 99 -18.91 -3.83 -50.94
N VAL A 100 -17.89 -3.00 -51.08
CA VAL A 100 -16.99 -2.62 -49.97
C VAL A 100 -17.77 -1.74 -48.97
N PRO A 101 -17.56 -1.87 -47.64
CA PRO A 101 -18.25 -1.07 -46.64
C PRO A 101 -18.22 0.44 -46.90
N GLU A 102 -19.39 1.08 -46.77
CA GLU A 102 -19.60 2.52 -46.92
C GLU A 102 -20.06 3.18 -45.60
N ASP A 103 -20.38 4.48 -45.63
CA ASP A 103 -20.86 5.21 -44.44
C ASP A 103 -22.12 4.55 -43.84
N GLY A 104 -22.14 4.42 -42.51
CA GLY A 104 -23.19 3.72 -41.77
C GLY A 104 -23.13 2.19 -41.86
N ALA A 105 -22.06 1.62 -42.44
CA ALA A 105 -21.94 0.18 -42.54
C ALA A 105 -21.76 -0.49 -41.16
N ARG A 106 -22.31 -1.70 -41.09
CA ARG A 106 -22.32 -2.60 -39.95
C ARG A 106 -21.61 -3.87 -40.38
N VAL A 107 -20.35 -3.97 -39.99
CA VAL A 107 -19.38 -4.86 -40.61
C VAL A 107 -19.17 -6.10 -39.75
N VAL A 108 -19.27 -7.29 -40.34
CA VAL A 108 -18.84 -8.55 -39.73
C VAL A 108 -17.64 -9.10 -40.49
N VAL A 109 -16.55 -9.39 -39.78
CA VAL A 109 -15.45 -10.22 -40.28
C VAL A 109 -15.69 -11.64 -39.79
N GLU A 110 -16.14 -12.53 -40.68
CA GLU A 110 -16.59 -13.89 -40.33
C GLU A 110 -15.47 -14.74 -39.73
N ASP A 111 -15.85 -15.77 -38.97
CA ASP A 111 -14.92 -16.77 -38.45
C ASP A 111 -14.09 -17.42 -39.58
N GLY A 112 -12.81 -17.67 -39.30
CA GLY A 112 -11.85 -18.17 -40.29
C GLY A 112 -11.47 -17.20 -41.41
N VAL A 113 -12.02 -15.97 -41.45
CA VAL A 113 -11.69 -14.95 -42.46
C VAL A 113 -10.66 -13.95 -41.91
N THR A 114 -9.66 -13.63 -42.72
CA THR A 114 -8.69 -12.55 -42.44
C THR A 114 -8.89 -11.38 -43.39
N VAL A 115 -9.25 -10.22 -42.84
CA VAL A 115 -9.33 -8.95 -43.57
C VAL A 115 -8.11 -8.10 -43.25
N THR A 116 -7.44 -7.61 -44.29
CA THR A 116 -6.28 -6.71 -44.16
C THR A 116 -6.67 -5.29 -44.56
N LEU A 117 -6.62 -4.36 -43.60
CA LEU A 117 -6.72 -2.93 -43.85
C LEU A 117 -5.34 -2.39 -44.23
N ASP A 118 -5.19 -1.91 -45.46
CA ASP A 118 -3.92 -1.48 -46.06
C ASP A 118 -3.93 -0.03 -46.56
N HIS A 119 -4.91 0.74 -46.12
CA HIS A 119 -5.10 2.14 -46.47
C HIS A 119 -5.86 2.87 -45.35
N ARG A 120 -5.96 4.19 -45.47
CA ARG A 120 -6.83 5.01 -44.63
C ARG A 120 -8.28 4.85 -45.09
N GLU A 121 -9.07 4.07 -44.37
CA GLU A 121 -10.52 3.98 -44.62
C GLU A 121 -11.16 5.33 -44.26
N THR A 122 -12.03 5.78 -45.16
CA THR A 122 -12.77 7.04 -45.05
C THR A 122 -14.23 6.83 -44.66
N ALA A 123 -14.77 5.62 -44.86
CA ALA A 123 -16.10 5.25 -44.44
C ALA A 123 -16.26 5.40 -42.92
N ARG A 124 -17.38 5.99 -42.52
CA ARG A 124 -17.76 6.18 -41.12
C ARG A 124 -18.67 5.04 -40.70
N LEU A 125 -18.12 4.05 -40.00
CA LEU A 125 -18.82 2.80 -39.70
C LEU A 125 -19.65 2.92 -38.41
N ASP A 126 -20.86 2.35 -38.40
CA ASP A 126 -21.68 2.23 -37.18
C ASP A 126 -20.96 1.30 -36.20
N TRP A 127 -20.66 0.08 -36.66
CA TRP A 127 -19.89 -0.87 -35.87
C TRP A 127 -19.13 -1.88 -36.71
N VAL A 128 -18.08 -2.43 -36.10
CA VAL A 128 -17.26 -3.52 -36.65
C VAL A 128 -17.24 -4.66 -35.64
N ARG A 129 -17.77 -5.82 -36.03
CA ARG A 129 -17.67 -7.08 -35.31
C ARG A 129 -16.61 -7.96 -35.98
N VAL A 130 -15.67 -8.44 -35.17
CA VAL A 130 -14.58 -9.32 -35.62
C VAL A 130 -14.78 -10.69 -35.00
N ASP A 131 -15.17 -11.66 -35.81
CA ASP A 131 -15.24 -13.09 -35.44
C ASP A 131 -14.00 -13.85 -35.92
N GLY A 132 -13.42 -13.46 -37.05
CA GLY A 132 -12.14 -13.96 -37.55
C GLY A 132 -10.95 -13.07 -37.17
N VAL A 133 -10.26 -12.53 -38.17
CA VAL A 133 -9.06 -11.69 -38.00
C VAL A 133 -9.20 -10.37 -38.75
N LEU A 134 -9.11 -9.25 -38.04
CA LEU A 134 -8.91 -7.94 -38.64
C LEU A 134 -7.45 -7.51 -38.39
N GLN A 135 -6.67 -7.31 -39.45
CA GLN A 135 -5.28 -6.89 -39.34
C GLN A 135 -4.96 -5.62 -40.14
N PHE A 136 -4.09 -4.78 -39.59
CA PHE A 136 -3.64 -3.53 -40.22
C PHE A 136 -2.26 -3.77 -40.86
N ALA A 137 -2.08 -3.31 -42.09
CA ALA A 137 -0.80 -3.45 -42.80
C ALA A 137 0.27 -2.57 -42.12
N PRO A 138 1.40 -3.13 -41.66
CA PRO A 138 2.40 -2.39 -40.90
C PRO A 138 3.27 -1.46 -41.76
N ASP A 139 3.17 -1.56 -43.08
CA ASP A 139 3.95 -0.83 -44.07
C ASP A 139 3.17 0.23 -44.85
N ALA A 140 1.91 0.48 -44.46
CA ALA A 140 1.03 1.48 -45.04
C ALA A 140 0.42 2.38 -43.95
N ASP A 141 0.03 3.59 -44.34
CA ASP A 141 -0.78 4.44 -43.48
C ASP A 141 -2.21 3.88 -43.45
N THR A 142 -2.66 3.49 -42.26
CA THR A 142 -3.94 2.79 -42.04
C THR A 142 -4.80 3.56 -41.04
N HIS A 143 -6.10 3.56 -41.27
CA HIS A 143 -7.06 4.24 -40.40
C HIS A 143 -8.43 3.55 -40.49
N LEU A 144 -9.09 3.34 -39.35
CA LEU A 144 -10.46 2.85 -39.26
C LEU A 144 -11.30 3.81 -38.41
N GLY A 145 -12.38 4.35 -38.99
CA GLY A 145 -13.39 5.10 -38.25
C GLY A 145 -14.59 4.22 -37.96
N ALA A 146 -14.87 3.93 -36.69
CA ALA A 146 -16.08 3.19 -36.28
C ALA A 146 -16.59 3.74 -34.96
N GLU A 147 -17.91 3.78 -34.74
CA GLU A 147 -18.40 4.09 -33.40
C GLU A 147 -18.04 2.97 -32.42
N THR A 148 -18.43 1.72 -32.70
CA THR A 148 -18.11 0.56 -31.84
C THR A 148 -17.32 -0.52 -32.57
N VAL A 149 -16.25 -1.02 -31.95
CA VAL A 149 -15.51 -2.20 -32.42
C VAL A 149 -15.62 -3.30 -31.37
N VAL A 150 -16.06 -4.49 -31.79
CA VAL A 150 -16.18 -5.67 -30.91
C VAL A 150 -15.37 -6.82 -31.52
N THR A 151 -14.53 -7.45 -30.72
CA THR A 151 -13.88 -8.72 -31.09
C THR A 151 -14.54 -9.83 -30.27
N THR A 152 -14.92 -10.95 -30.89
CA THR A 152 -15.57 -12.07 -30.20
C THR A 152 -14.56 -13.13 -29.74
N PRO A 153 -14.94 -14.09 -28.87
CA PRO A 153 -14.00 -15.07 -28.34
C PRO A 153 -13.35 -15.89 -29.45
N GLY A 154 -12.02 -16.03 -29.40
CA GLY A 154 -11.23 -16.73 -30.42
C GLY A 154 -10.82 -15.86 -31.62
N SER A 155 -11.38 -14.66 -31.76
CA SER A 155 -10.99 -13.71 -32.80
C SER A 155 -9.69 -12.97 -32.48
N LEU A 156 -9.15 -12.25 -33.48
CA LEU A 156 -7.94 -11.44 -33.35
C LEU A 156 -8.07 -10.08 -34.04
N LEU A 157 -7.84 -9.00 -33.28
CA LEU A 157 -7.52 -7.68 -33.82
C LEU A 157 -6.02 -7.45 -33.76
N ARG A 158 -5.39 -7.17 -34.90
CA ARG A 158 -3.93 -7.05 -35.00
C ARG A 158 -3.49 -5.76 -35.69
N ILE A 159 -2.68 -4.96 -35.01
CA ILE A 159 -2.01 -3.76 -35.55
C ILE A 159 -0.50 -3.95 -35.40
N GLY A 160 0.19 -4.32 -36.47
CA GLY A 160 1.60 -4.73 -36.39
C GLY A 160 1.80 -6.09 -35.70
N ARG A 161 3.06 -6.52 -35.60
CA ARG A 161 3.51 -7.74 -34.91
C ARG A 161 4.84 -7.49 -34.24
N GLU A 162 5.23 -8.30 -33.26
CA GLU A 162 6.52 -8.17 -32.57
C GLU A 162 7.72 -8.10 -33.54
N ASN A 163 7.75 -8.97 -34.55
CA ASN A 163 8.83 -9.00 -35.55
C ASN A 163 8.60 -8.09 -36.77
N ARG A 164 7.45 -7.42 -36.83
CA ARG A 164 7.07 -6.50 -37.91
C ARG A 164 6.10 -5.44 -37.36
N PRO A 165 6.58 -4.55 -36.46
CA PRO A 165 5.74 -3.47 -35.93
C PRO A 165 5.33 -2.52 -37.06
N VAL A 166 4.35 -1.66 -36.78
CA VAL A 166 4.05 -0.53 -37.69
C VAL A 166 5.31 0.32 -37.82
N ARG A 167 5.77 0.53 -39.05
CA ARG A 167 7.01 1.27 -39.32
C ARG A 167 6.94 2.68 -38.75
N SER A 168 8.07 3.23 -38.29
CA SER A 168 8.11 4.58 -37.71
C SER A 168 7.69 5.69 -38.69
N ASP A 169 7.87 5.47 -40.00
CA ASP A 169 7.42 6.38 -41.06
C ASP A 169 5.94 6.18 -41.49
N ARG A 170 5.17 5.39 -40.74
CA ARG A 170 3.77 5.06 -41.01
C ARG A 170 2.91 5.26 -39.77
N ALA A 171 1.64 5.58 -39.98
CA ALA A 171 0.64 5.69 -38.93
C ALA A 171 -0.46 4.62 -39.06
N ALA A 172 -0.91 4.07 -37.94
CA ALA A 172 -2.09 3.20 -37.85
C ALA A 172 -3.06 3.75 -36.79
N GLY A 173 -4.31 3.99 -37.17
CA GLY A 173 -5.28 4.64 -36.28
C GLY A 173 -6.63 3.95 -36.21
N VAL A 174 -7.26 4.01 -35.04
CA VAL A 174 -8.69 3.75 -34.85
C VAL A 174 -9.31 4.96 -34.17
N THR A 175 -10.27 5.60 -34.84
CA THR A 175 -11.00 6.74 -34.29
C THR A 175 -12.42 6.31 -33.94
N PHE A 176 -12.80 6.45 -32.66
CA PHE A 176 -14.14 6.19 -32.19
C PHE A 176 -15.05 7.37 -32.48
N LEU A 177 -15.98 7.15 -33.40
CA LEU A 177 -16.82 8.20 -33.99
C LEU A 177 -17.87 8.72 -33.02
N ASP A 178 -18.19 10.01 -33.16
CA ASP A 178 -19.29 10.66 -32.45
C ASP A 178 -20.50 10.82 -33.36
N ASN A 179 -21.42 9.86 -33.29
CA ASN A 179 -22.69 9.90 -34.01
C ASN A 179 -23.82 10.60 -33.22
N GLY A 180 -23.47 11.35 -32.18
CA GLY A 180 -24.41 12.02 -31.28
C GLY A 180 -24.51 11.35 -29.90
N PRO A 181 -25.53 11.69 -29.09
CA PRO A 181 -25.76 11.04 -27.81
C PRO A 181 -25.99 9.53 -27.93
N LEU A 182 -25.52 8.75 -26.95
CA LEU A 182 -25.79 7.31 -26.87
C LEU A 182 -27.29 7.05 -26.77
N ASP A 183 -27.79 6.08 -27.55
CA ASP A 183 -29.16 5.59 -27.44
C ASP A 183 -29.29 4.60 -26.27
N THR A 184 -29.82 5.07 -25.16
CA THR A 184 -30.02 4.25 -23.95
C THR A 184 -31.12 3.19 -24.09
N GLY A 185 -31.92 3.23 -25.16
CA GLY A 185 -32.91 2.20 -25.44
C GLY A 185 -32.26 0.92 -25.96
N SER A 186 -31.27 1.05 -26.85
CA SER A 186 -30.48 -0.06 -27.40
C SER A 186 -29.24 -0.39 -26.57
N ASP A 187 -28.70 0.58 -25.85
CA ASP A 187 -27.54 0.43 -24.97
C ASP A 187 -27.83 0.94 -23.54
N PRO A 188 -28.64 0.20 -22.76
CA PRO A 188 -29.06 0.61 -21.42
C PRO A 188 -27.87 0.71 -20.44
N ASN A 189 -26.86 -0.15 -20.63
CA ASN A 189 -25.64 -0.18 -19.83
C ASN A 189 -24.59 0.82 -20.33
N ARG A 190 -24.84 1.54 -21.43
CA ARG A 190 -23.93 2.53 -22.02
C ARG A 190 -22.56 1.92 -22.32
N LEU A 191 -22.49 0.71 -22.87
CA LEU A 191 -21.28 -0.05 -23.22
C LEU A 191 -20.73 0.28 -24.61
N SER A 192 -21.54 0.78 -25.54
CA SER A 192 -21.13 1.07 -26.92
C SER A 192 -20.06 2.16 -27.02
N ARG A 193 -19.56 2.43 -28.21
CA ARG A 193 -18.54 3.44 -28.50
C ARG A 193 -17.20 3.18 -27.83
N GLY A 194 -16.26 2.66 -28.61
CA GLY A 194 -14.99 2.13 -28.11
C GLY A 194 -14.63 0.76 -28.68
N LEU A 195 -13.59 0.16 -28.12
CA LEU A 195 -13.18 -1.22 -28.38
C LEU A 195 -13.58 -2.10 -27.20
N LEU A 196 -14.42 -3.09 -27.47
CA LEU A 196 -14.86 -4.11 -26.51
C LEU A 196 -14.25 -5.45 -26.94
N ALA A 197 -13.14 -5.82 -26.31
CA ALA A 197 -12.28 -6.90 -26.76
C ALA A 197 -12.53 -8.21 -25.98
N MET A 198 -13.45 -9.05 -26.45
CA MET A 198 -13.64 -10.42 -25.96
C MET A 198 -12.75 -11.45 -26.67
N GLY A 199 -11.99 -11.01 -27.68
CA GLY A 199 -10.93 -11.75 -28.37
C GLY A 199 -9.56 -11.12 -28.11
N VAL A 200 -8.52 -11.67 -28.70
CA VAL A 200 -7.14 -11.19 -28.47
C VAL A 200 -6.89 -9.92 -29.27
N VAL A 201 -6.22 -8.95 -28.65
CA VAL A 201 -5.71 -7.74 -29.30
C VAL A 201 -4.20 -7.73 -29.24
N GLU A 202 -3.59 -7.56 -30.40
CA GLU A 202 -2.14 -7.39 -30.59
C GLU A 202 -1.88 -6.03 -31.23
N SER A 203 -1.15 -5.15 -30.55
CA SER A 203 -0.74 -3.85 -31.07
C SER A 203 0.77 -3.65 -30.88
N TYR A 204 1.48 -3.36 -31.97
CA TYR A 204 2.92 -3.15 -32.01
C TYR A 204 3.23 -1.92 -32.89
N GLY A 205 3.39 -0.77 -32.24
CA GLY A 205 3.91 0.45 -32.83
C GLY A 205 5.44 0.43 -32.95
N ALA A 206 5.98 1.50 -33.54
CA ALA A 206 7.42 1.70 -33.60
C ALA A 206 7.96 1.94 -32.18
N GLU A 207 9.08 1.29 -31.87
CA GLU A 207 9.78 1.50 -30.59
C GLU A 207 10.25 2.95 -30.48
N THR A 208 9.97 3.57 -29.33
CA THR A 208 10.37 4.94 -29.02
C THR A 208 10.77 5.05 -27.56
N THR A 209 11.72 5.93 -27.25
CA THR A 209 12.03 6.27 -25.84
C THR A 209 10.83 6.97 -25.22
N SER A 210 10.05 6.27 -24.40
CA SER A 210 8.78 6.80 -23.87
C SER A 210 9.01 7.92 -22.88
N TRP A 211 10.03 7.81 -22.05
CA TRP A 211 10.50 8.87 -21.16
C TRP A 211 11.92 8.56 -20.69
N THR A 212 12.64 9.57 -20.22
CA THR A 212 14.00 9.42 -19.69
C THR A 212 14.34 10.50 -18.68
N ARG A 213 15.28 10.19 -17.79
CA ARG A 213 16.01 11.19 -17.00
C ARG A 213 16.86 12.06 -17.93
N LEU A 214 17.11 13.30 -17.51
CA LEU A 214 17.99 14.24 -18.19
C LEU A 214 19.39 14.23 -17.55
N ALA A 215 20.43 14.36 -18.36
CA ALA A 215 21.82 14.37 -17.90
C ALA A 215 22.23 15.67 -17.20
N SER A 216 21.42 16.72 -17.35
CA SER A 216 21.55 17.99 -16.65
C SER A 216 20.16 18.57 -16.41
N HIS A 217 19.97 19.23 -15.28
CA HIS A 217 18.70 19.91 -14.97
C HIS A 217 18.45 21.05 -15.95
N PRO A 218 17.30 21.09 -16.66
CA PRO A 218 16.97 22.19 -17.55
C PRO A 218 16.59 23.44 -16.78
N GLU A 219 17.13 24.59 -17.23
CA GLU A 219 16.81 25.89 -16.66
C GLU A 219 15.91 26.70 -17.60
N ARG A 220 15.22 27.68 -17.04
CA ARG A 220 14.45 28.65 -17.78
C ARG A 220 15.31 29.33 -18.85
N GLY A 221 14.82 29.33 -20.08
CA GLY A 221 15.50 29.94 -21.23
C GLY A 221 16.35 28.96 -22.03
N ASP A 222 16.57 27.73 -21.55
CA ASP A 222 17.21 26.68 -22.33
C ASP A 222 16.39 26.33 -23.56
N SER A 223 17.07 26.03 -24.67
CA SER A 223 16.46 25.57 -25.93
C SER A 223 16.88 24.16 -26.31
N THR A 224 17.51 23.45 -25.38
CA THR A 224 18.06 22.11 -25.58
C THR A 224 17.89 21.29 -24.32
N LEU A 225 17.63 20.00 -24.49
CA LEU A 225 17.68 19.01 -23.41
C LEU A 225 18.90 18.10 -23.62
N SER A 226 19.60 17.81 -22.53
CA SER A 226 20.75 16.89 -22.51
C SER A 226 20.31 15.55 -21.94
N LEU A 227 20.59 14.47 -22.66
CA LEU A 227 20.18 13.12 -22.30
C LEU A 227 21.39 12.26 -21.92
N PRO A 228 21.22 11.24 -21.06
CA PRO A 228 22.29 10.29 -20.76
C PRO A 228 22.67 9.43 -21.97
N GLU A 229 21.68 9.11 -22.82
CA GLU A 229 21.83 8.30 -24.02
C GLU A 229 21.02 8.91 -25.18
N ALA A 230 21.36 8.56 -26.43
CA ALA A 230 20.61 9.03 -27.58
C ALA A 230 19.20 8.40 -27.58
N PRO A 231 18.13 9.19 -27.78
CA PRO A 231 16.77 8.68 -27.71
C PRO A 231 16.45 7.86 -28.97
N THR A 232 15.58 6.87 -28.81
CA THR A 232 15.06 6.06 -29.91
C THR A 232 13.83 6.74 -30.50
N ASP A 233 13.83 6.93 -31.83
CA ASP A 233 12.70 7.42 -32.63
C ASP A 233 12.12 8.77 -32.15
N TRP A 234 12.99 9.69 -31.68
CA TRP A 234 12.64 11.10 -31.50
C TRP A 234 13.14 11.90 -32.72
N GLY A 235 12.27 12.72 -33.30
CA GLY A 235 12.53 13.46 -34.52
C GLY A 235 11.75 14.78 -34.60
N PRO A 236 12.04 15.62 -35.63
CA PRO A 236 11.40 16.93 -35.77
C PRO A 236 9.87 16.84 -35.80
N GLY A 237 9.21 17.58 -34.92
CA GLY A 237 7.75 17.64 -34.80
C GLY A 237 7.16 16.78 -33.68
N ASP A 238 7.94 15.88 -33.06
CA ASP A 238 7.45 15.04 -31.96
C ASP A 238 7.19 15.88 -30.70
N ARG A 239 6.10 15.58 -30.00
CA ARG A 239 5.73 16.24 -28.74
C ARG A 239 6.45 15.61 -27.55
N LEU A 240 7.16 16.45 -26.82
CA LEU A 240 7.70 16.15 -25.51
C LEU A 240 6.98 16.97 -24.44
N VAL A 241 7.00 16.47 -23.21
CA VAL A 241 6.69 17.26 -22.01
C VAL A 241 7.84 17.18 -21.02
N VAL A 242 8.21 18.33 -20.48
CA VAL A 242 9.17 18.48 -19.37
C VAL A 242 8.36 18.74 -18.09
N PRO A 243 8.37 17.84 -17.10
CA PRO A 243 7.58 18.01 -15.87
C PRO A 243 8.01 19.24 -15.07
N GLY A 244 7.04 19.99 -14.55
CA GLY A 244 7.29 21.05 -13.58
C GLY A 244 7.68 20.48 -12.22
N THR A 245 8.48 21.23 -11.46
CA THR A 245 8.95 20.82 -10.12
C THR A 245 8.27 21.57 -8.98
N ASN A 246 7.37 22.51 -9.29
CA ASN A 246 6.60 23.27 -8.31
C ASN A 246 5.29 22.54 -7.94
N PRO A 247 5.04 22.22 -6.66
CA PRO A 247 3.80 21.56 -6.27
C PRO A 247 2.59 22.51 -6.18
N GLU A 248 2.81 23.83 -6.10
CA GLU A 248 1.74 24.83 -5.97
C GLU A 248 1.21 25.32 -7.33
N ALA A 249 1.97 25.08 -8.42
CA ALA A 249 1.63 25.55 -9.77
C ALA A 249 1.89 24.48 -10.83
N ASN A 250 1.12 24.51 -11.92
CA ASN A 250 1.44 23.69 -13.08
C ASN A 250 2.46 24.39 -13.97
N GLU A 251 3.70 23.91 -13.92
CA GLU A 251 4.84 24.38 -14.72
C GLU A 251 5.29 23.29 -15.72
N ASP A 252 4.42 22.32 -16.05
CA ASP A 252 4.72 21.32 -17.08
C ASP A 252 4.79 21.99 -18.46
N GLU A 253 5.88 21.79 -19.20
CA GLU A 253 6.08 22.42 -20.51
C GLU A 253 5.99 21.43 -21.67
N GLU A 254 4.95 21.55 -22.49
CA GLU A 254 4.86 20.86 -23.77
C GLU A 254 5.69 21.58 -24.84
N VAL A 255 6.62 20.86 -25.46
CA VAL A 255 7.56 21.38 -26.46
C VAL A 255 7.63 20.45 -27.66
N LEU A 256 8.03 20.99 -28.81
CA LEU A 256 8.28 20.18 -30.00
C LEU A 256 9.77 19.97 -30.19
N VAL A 257 10.13 18.76 -30.61
CA VAL A 257 11.49 18.48 -31.07
C VAL A 257 11.71 19.23 -32.38
N ARG A 258 12.78 20.03 -32.44
CA ARG A 258 13.24 20.67 -33.68
C ARG A 258 14.20 19.76 -34.45
N ARG A 259 15.11 19.08 -33.73
CA ARG A 259 16.06 18.07 -34.23
C ARG A 259 16.75 17.37 -33.06
N VAL A 260 17.32 16.19 -33.32
CA VAL A 260 18.13 15.43 -32.36
C VAL A 260 19.54 15.26 -32.90
N ASP A 261 20.55 15.63 -32.10
CA ASP A 261 21.98 15.48 -32.38
C ASP A 261 22.60 14.56 -31.31
N GLY A 262 22.55 13.24 -31.52
CA GLY A 262 23.05 12.27 -30.53
C GLY A 262 22.26 12.34 -29.22
N THR A 263 22.90 12.75 -28.14
CA THR A 263 22.30 12.91 -26.80
C THR A 263 21.71 14.31 -26.56
N THR A 264 21.74 15.20 -27.55
CA THR A 264 21.18 16.55 -27.43
C THR A 264 19.91 16.70 -28.25
N VAL A 265 18.81 17.05 -27.60
CA VAL A 265 17.54 17.36 -28.26
C VAL A 265 17.40 18.87 -28.33
N HIS A 266 17.19 19.41 -29.53
CA HIS A 266 16.91 20.82 -29.73
C HIS A 266 15.41 21.05 -29.76
N LEU A 267 14.93 22.00 -28.96
CA LEU A 267 13.53 22.36 -28.83
C LEU A 267 13.14 23.43 -29.87
N ASP A 268 11.85 23.50 -30.19
CA ASP A 268 11.27 24.51 -31.08
C ASP A 268 11.22 25.90 -30.43
N ARG A 269 11.08 25.94 -29.11
CA ARG A 269 11.09 27.15 -28.26
C ARG A 269 12.00 26.98 -27.05
N ARG A 270 12.23 28.08 -26.34
CA ARG A 270 12.93 28.08 -25.06
C ARG A 270 11.97 27.68 -23.94
N LEU A 271 12.47 27.02 -22.91
CA LEU A 271 11.76 26.73 -21.67
C LEU A 271 11.37 28.05 -20.97
N GLU A 272 10.16 28.13 -20.47
CA GLU A 272 9.61 29.28 -19.76
C GLU A 272 9.79 29.16 -18.24
N HIS A 273 10.02 27.95 -17.73
CA HIS A 273 10.16 27.61 -16.32
C HIS A 273 11.49 26.91 -15.99
N ASP A 274 11.85 26.90 -14.71
CA ASP A 274 12.97 26.11 -14.19
C ASP A 274 12.50 24.68 -13.88
N HIS A 275 13.22 23.69 -14.39
CA HIS A 275 12.94 22.26 -14.15
C HIS A 275 14.02 21.64 -13.26
N VAL A 276 14.53 22.45 -12.32
CA VAL A 276 15.57 22.08 -11.37
C VAL A 276 14.92 21.51 -10.10
N PRO A 277 15.21 20.24 -9.74
CA PRO A 277 14.77 19.64 -8.48
C PRO A 277 15.33 20.33 -7.24
N ALA A 278 14.77 20.02 -6.07
CA ALA A 278 15.21 20.57 -4.79
C ALA A 278 16.66 20.24 -4.37
N ALA A 279 17.31 19.25 -4.98
CA ALA A 279 18.68 18.84 -4.64
C ALA A 279 19.40 18.27 -5.87
N ASP A 280 20.74 18.41 -5.89
CA ASP A 280 21.59 18.04 -7.03
C ASP A 280 21.57 16.53 -7.36
N ASP A 281 21.29 15.68 -6.37
CA ASP A 281 21.20 14.22 -6.51
C ASP A 281 19.87 13.74 -7.12
N LEU A 282 18.90 14.63 -7.28
CA LEU A 282 17.57 14.33 -7.79
C LEU A 282 17.49 14.54 -9.31
N ASP A 283 16.53 13.87 -9.95
CA ASP A 283 16.43 13.81 -11.41
C ASP A 283 15.41 14.81 -11.97
N ALA A 284 15.72 15.32 -13.17
CA ALA A 284 14.75 15.96 -14.07
C ALA A 284 14.43 15.01 -15.24
N TYR A 285 13.29 15.21 -15.90
CA TYR A 285 12.76 14.23 -16.86
C TYR A 285 12.24 14.87 -18.16
N ALA A 286 12.17 14.08 -19.22
CA ALA A 286 11.42 14.40 -20.43
C ALA A 286 10.65 13.17 -20.91
N LEU A 287 9.40 13.37 -21.32
CA LEU A 287 8.48 12.31 -21.74
C LEU A 287 8.04 12.55 -23.18
N ALA A 288 8.02 11.51 -24.01
CA ALA A 288 7.48 11.54 -25.37
C ALA A 288 6.02 11.11 -25.39
N LEU A 289 5.16 11.94 -25.98
CA LEU A 289 3.70 11.77 -25.92
C LEU A 289 3.10 11.14 -27.18
N ASP A 290 3.81 11.19 -28.31
CA ASP A 290 3.32 10.70 -29.59
C ASP A 290 3.66 9.22 -29.81
N ARG A 291 2.69 8.46 -30.35
CA ARG A 291 2.84 7.08 -30.82
C ARG A 291 2.25 6.97 -32.21
N ASN A 292 2.86 6.13 -33.06
CA ASN A 292 2.43 5.95 -34.44
C ASN A 292 1.23 4.99 -34.58
N VAL A 293 0.93 4.21 -33.55
CA VAL A 293 -0.35 3.50 -33.41
C VAL A 293 -1.25 4.24 -32.44
N ARG A 294 -2.48 4.57 -32.85
CA ARG A 294 -3.37 5.47 -32.09
C ARG A 294 -4.78 4.91 -31.97
N PHE A 295 -5.32 4.93 -30.75
CA PHE A 295 -6.75 4.84 -30.47
C PHE A 295 -7.22 6.18 -29.93
N GLU A 296 -8.24 6.80 -30.53
CA GLU A 296 -8.67 8.14 -30.15
C GLU A 296 -10.18 8.36 -30.29
N SER A 297 -10.74 9.28 -29.49
CA SER A 297 -12.13 9.74 -29.67
C SER A 297 -12.19 10.84 -30.71
N GLU A 298 -13.24 10.86 -31.52
CA GLU A 298 -13.58 12.04 -32.34
C GLU A 298 -14.09 13.21 -31.49
N SER A 299 -14.80 12.90 -30.39
CA SER A 299 -15.43 13.91 -29.53
C SER A 299 -14.52 14.39 -28.41
N ALA A 300 -14.48 15.71 -28.21
CA ALA A 300 -13.94 16.29 -26.98
C ALA A 300 -14.93 16.20 -25.80
N GLU A 301 -16.24 16.01 -26.06
CA GLU A 301 -17.26 15.91 -25.00
C GLU A 301 -17.11 14.59 -24.23
N THR A 302 -16.84 14.66 -22.93
CA THR A 302 -16.59 13.48 -22.07
C THR A 302 -17.61 12.35 -22.27
N LYS A 303 -18.92 12.66 -22.26
CA LYS A 303 -19.98 11.64 -22.36
C LYS A 303 -20.08 10.99 -23.75
N ARG A 304 -19.38 11.52 -24.75
CA ARG A 304 -19.37 11.06 -26.14
C ARG A 304 -18.07 10.39 -26.55
N ARG A 305 -17.12 10.20 -25.63
CA ARG A 305 -15.83 9.56 -25.88
C ARG A 305 -15.96 8.03 -25.98
N GLY A 306 -15.05 7.43 -26.76
CA GLY A 306 -14.81 5.99 -26.76
C GLY A 306 -14.06 5.53 -25.51
N HIS A 307 -13.97 4.22 -25.31
CA HIS A 307 -13.18 3.59 -24.24
C HIS A 307 -12.63 2.25 -24.71
N LEU A 308 -11.61 1.70 -24.04
CA LEU A 308 -11.06 0.38 -24.36
C LEU A 308 -11.30 -0.56 -23.18
N MET A 309 -12.02 -1.66 -23.42
CA MET A 309 -12.30 -2.69 -22.43
C MET A 309 -11.85 -4.06 -22.96
N PHE A 310 -10.86 -4.66 -22.31
CA PHE A 310 -10.30 -5.95 -22.64
C PHE A 310 -10.84 -7.01 -21.69
N MET A 311 -11.52 -8.01 -22.24
CA MET A 311 -12.22 -9.07 -21.50
C MET A 311 -11.67 -10.48 -21.80
N ALA A 312 -10.76 -10.60 -22.78
CA ALA A 312 -9.93 -11.79 -22.97
C ALA A 312 -8.56 -11.60 -22.31
N PRO A 313 -7.93 -12.62 -21.70
CA PRO A 313 -6.58 -12.51 -21.15
C PRO A 313 -5.50 -12.45 -22.24
N GLY A 314 -4.26 -12.12 -21.87
CA GLY A 314 -3.10 -12.24 -22.77
C GLY A 314 -2.95 -11.18 -23.87
N ASN A 315 -3.72 -10.10 -23.85
CA ASN A 315 -3.56 -9.00 -24.81
C ASN A 315 -2.19 -8.33 -24.74
N THR A 316 -1.70 -7.84 -25.87
CA THR A 316 -0.41 -7.15 -25.97
C THR A 316 -0.56 -5.79 -26.66
N LEU A 317 -0.09 -4.73 -26.00
CA LEU A 317 0.00 -3.37 -26.55
C LEU A 317 1.42 -2.85 -26.34
N ARG A 318 2.14 -2.57 -27.43
CA ARG A 318 3.50 -2.01 -27.39
C ARG A 318 3.57 -0.74 -28.23
N TYR A 319 4.03 0.34 -27.62
CA TYR A 319 4.17 1.67 -28.23
C TYR A 319 2.87 2.16 -28.87
N THR A 320 1.75 1.94 -28.16
CA THR A 320 0.40 2.34 -28.57
C THR A 320 -0.02 3.60 -27.82
N GLY A 321 -0.58 4.57 -28.52
CA GLY A 321 -1.16 5.78 -27.94
C GLY A 321 -2.68 5.68 -27.80
N VAL A 322 -3.20 6.18 -26.68
CA VAL A 322 -4.60 6.14 -26.26
C VAL A 322 -4.98 7.57 -25.88
N TYR A 323 -5.67 8.28 -26.76
CA TYR A 323 -5.87 9.73 -26.67
C TYR A 323 -7.33 10.10 -26.50
N ASP A 324 -7.64 10.88 -25.48
CA ASP A 324 -8.99 11.38 -25.20
C ASP A 324 -10.04 10.25 -25.11
N LEU A 325 -9.62 9.11 -24.54
CA LEU A 325 -10.49 7.96 -24.26
C LEU A 325 -10.90 7.89 -22.79
N GLY A 326 -12.00 7.17 -22.57
CA GLY A 326 -12.70 7.08 -21.31
C GLY A 326 -13.81 8.13 -21.19
N ARG A 327 -14.87 7.76 -20.47
CA ARG A 327 -16.04 8.61 -20.21
C ARG A 327 -16.68 8.43 -18.83
N THR A 328 -16.15 7.53 -18.00
CA THR A 328 -16.40 7.57 -16.55
C THR A 328 -15.68 8.80 -16.00
N ASP A 329 -16.45 9.77 -15.52
CA ASP A 329 -15.94 11.06 -15.04
C ASP A 329 -15.64 10.96 -13.54
N LYS A 330 -14.36 10.96 -13.15
CA LYS A 330 -13.95 10.83 -11.74
C LYS A 330 -14.12 12.13 -10.95
N THR A 331 -14.47 13.26 -11.58
CA THR A 331 -14.78 14.49 -10.83
C THR A 331 -16.05 14.34 -9.98
N ARG A 332 -16.94 13.40 -10.33
CA ARG A 332 -18.18 13.09 -9.59
C ARG A 332 -18.28 11.58 -9.30
N PRO A 333 -19.04 11.16 -8.27
CA PRO A 333 -19.29 9.74 -8.03
C PRO A 333 -19.90 9.04 -9.25
N PHE A 334 -19.66 7.75 -9.41
CA PHE A 334 -20.42 6.97 -10.39
C PHE A 334 -21.86 6.74 -9.90
N THR A 335 -22.74 6.39 -10.84
CA THR A 335 -24.20 6.31 -10.61
C THR A 335 -24.76 4.89 -10.60
N ASP A 336 -23.93 3.90 -10.88
CA ASP A 336 -24.26 2.48 -10.96
C ASP A 336 -23.50 1.63 -9.92
N PRO A 337 -23.60 1.94 -8.60
CA PRO A 337 -23.01 1.10 -7.57
C PRO A 337 -23.61 -0.30 -7.53
N ILE A 338 -22.74 -1.26 -7.20
CA ILE A 338 -23.17 -2.56 -6.67
C ILE A 338 -23.60 -2.39 -5.21
N HIS A 339 -22.84 -1.60 -4.44
CA HIS A 339 -23.12 -1.30 -3.03
C HIS A 339 -23.22 0.19 -2.76
N GLY A 340 -24.11 0.56 -1.85
CA GLY A 340 -24.30 1.94 -1.42
C GLY A 340 -25.38 2.68 -2.19
N VAL A 341 -25.47 3.98 -1.94
CA VAL A 341 -26.53 4.84 -2.47
C VAL A 341 -25.91 5.77 -3.52
N PRO A 342 -26.37 5.72 -4.80
CA PRO A 342 -25.88 6.62 -5.83
C PRO A 342 -26.15 8.09 -5.47
N PRO A 343 -25.46 9.06 -6.11
CA PRO A 343 -25.74 10.48 -5.87
C PRO A 343 -27.19 10.82 -6.27
N GLU A 344 -27.78 11.84 -5.63
CA GLU A 344 -29.20 12.20 -5.81
C GLU A 344 -29.57 12.57 -7.25
N ASP A 345 -28.62 13.11 -8.00
CA ASP A 345 -28.77 13.52 -9.41
C ASP A 345 -28.45 12.40 -10.41
N ALA A 346 -28.31 11.15 -9.96
CA ALA A 346 -27.87 10.02 -10.79
C ALA A 346 -28.72 9.80 -12.06
N GLU A 347 -30.04 10.00 -11.98
CA GLU A 347 -30.95 9.85 -13.13
C GLU A 347 -30.77 10.98 -14.15
N GLU A 348 -30.57 12.22 -13.69
CA GLU A 348 -30.39 13.41 -14.54
C GLU A 348 -28.98 13.46 -15.15
N HIS A 349 -27.99 12.98 -14.40
CA HIS A 349 -26.56 13.10 -14.70
C HIS A 349 -25.81 11.76 -14.58
N PRO A 350 -26.16 10.76 -15.40
CA PRO A 350 -25.60 9.42 -15.30
C PRO A 350 -24.08 9.40 -15.52
N ASN A 351 -23.38 8.67 -14.66
CA ASN A 351 -21.94 8.47 -14.68
C ASN A 351 -21.61 7.00 -14.44
N VAL A 352 -21.72 6.18 -15.49
CA VAL A 352 -21.50 4.74 -15.41
C VAL A 352 -20.01 4.43 -15.22
N LYS A 353 -19.66 3.49 -14.32
CA LYS A 353 -18.29 3.04 -14.08
C LYS A 353 -17.72 2.21 -15.24
N ALA A 354 -16.46 1.79 -15.15
CA ALA A 354 -15.80 0.89 -16.11
C ALA A 354 -15.61 1.41 -17.56
N ARG A 355 -15.86 2.70 -17.85
CA ARG A 355 -15.59 3.32 -19.17
C ARG A 355 -14.28 4.10 -19.14
N TYR A 356 -13.17 3.40 -18.93
CA TYR A 356 -11.82 3.98 -18.77
C TYR A 356 -11.01 3.99 -20.06
N ALA A 357 -9.89 4.71 -20.09
CA ALA A 357 -9.08 4.82 -21.30
C ALA A 357 -8.51 3.46 -21.74
N LEU A 358 -7.92 2.70 -20.81
CA LEU A 358 -7.41 1.35 -21.04
C LEU A 358 -7.75 0.45 -19.84
N HIS A 359 -8.72 -0.45 -20.02
CA HIS A 359 -9.29 -1.25 -18.94
C HIS A 359 -9.16 -2.76 -19.21
N PHE A 360 -8.33 -3.45 -18.43
CA PHE A 360 -8.32 -4.91 -18.36
C PHE A 360 -9.37 -5.35 -17.36
N HIS A 361 -10.52 -5.77 -17.88
CA HIS A 361 -11.72 -5.98 -17.12
C HIS A 361 -11.95 -7.47 -16.89
N ILE A 362 -11.64 -7.92 -15.67
CA ILE A 362 -12.02 -9.24 -15.15
C ILE A 362 -11.58 -10.37 -16.08
N THR A 363 -10.29 -10.37 -16.47
CA THR A 363 -9.74 -11.40 -17.37
C THR A 363 -9.23 -12.63 -16.61
N GLY A 364 -9.21 -12.55 -15.28
CA GLY A 364 -8.80 -13.61 -14.37
C GLY A 364 -7.37 -13.43 -13.86
N ILE A 365 -7.20 -13.47 -12.53
CA ILE A 365 -5.89 -13.26 -11.88
C ILE A 365 -4.91 -14.44 -12.06
N GLU A 366 -5.40 -15.62 -12.42
CA GLU A 366 -4.59 -16.80 -12.76
C GLU A 366 -4.29 -16.91 -14.27
N ALA A 367 -4.95 -16.08 -15.08
CA ALA A 367 -4.82 -16.13 -16.52
C ALA A 367 -3.47 -15.58 -17.01
N ALA A 368 -3.24 -15.75 -18.32
CA ALA A 368 -2.07 -15.19 -18.99
C ALA A 368 -2.02 -13.67 -18.84
N ALA A 369 -0.85 -13.16 -18.46
CA ALA A 369 -0.66 -11.74 -18.23
C ALA A 369 -0.88 -10.91 -19.51
N HIS A 370 -1.55 -9.78 -19.37
CA HIS A 370 -1.50 -8.69 -20.35
C HIS A 370 -0.11 -8.08 -20.38
N ARG A 371 0.35 -7.69 -21.57
CA ARG A 371 1.66 -7.03 -21.76
C ARG A 371 1.45 -5.64 -22.34
N VAL A 372 1.78 -4.61 -21.57
CA VAL A 372 1.69 -3.22 -21.99
C VAL A 372 3.05 -2.58 -21.86
N GLU A 373 3.60 -2.08 -22.96
CA GLU A 373 4.96 -1.55 -22.97
C GLU A 373 5.07 -0.27 -23.78
N GLY A 374 5.70 0.77 -23.23
CA GLY A 374 5.98 1.98 -24.00
C GLY A 374 4.73 2.77 -24.43
N CYS A 375 3.56 2.49 -23.87
CA CYS A 375 2.30 3.09 -24.27
C CYS A 375 2.11 4.49 -23.68
N CYS A 376 1.22 5.28 -24.28
CA CYS A 376 0.85 6.61 -23.76
C CYS A 376 -0.67 6.72 -23.63
N VAL A 377 -1.17 7.03 -22.43
CA VAL A 377 -2.57 7.41 -22.19
C VAL A 377 -2.64 8.90 -21.92
N TRP A 378 -3.45 9.62 -22.69
CA TRP A 378 -3.58 11.08 -22.60
C TRP A 378 -5.05 11.47 -22.38
N GLY A 379 -5.30 12.32 -21.38
CA GLY A 379 -6.54 13.12 -21.31
C GLY A 379 -7.77 12.34 -20.85
N SER A 380 -7.60 11.26 -20.10
CA SER A 380 -8.75 10.51 -19.60
C SER A 380 -9.50 11.29 -18.51
N PRO A 381 -10.85 11.40 -18.57
CA PRO A 381 -11.66 12.02 -17.52
C PRO A 381 -11.80 11.15 -16.26
N GLY A 382 -11.34 9.91 -16.32
CA GLY A 382 -11.42 8.93 -15.23
C GLY A 382 -10.05 8.38 -14.89
N TRP A 383 -9.87 7.08 -15.12
CA TRP A 383 -8.61 6.39 -14.93
C TRP A 383 -7.89 6.12 -16.25
N GLY A 384 -6.55 6.05 -16.19
CA GLY A 384 -5.69 5.81 -17.33
C GLY A 384 -5.56 4.32 -17.65
N TYR A 385 -4.62 3.66 -16.98
CA TYR A 385 -4.38 2.21 -17.05
C TYR A 385 -5.07 1.52 -15.87
N VAL A 386 -5.95 0.57 -16.16
CA VAL A 386 -6.74 -0.13 -15.14
C VAL A 386 -6.51 -1.63 -15.25
N ASN A 387 -5.92 -2.20 -14.20
CA ASN A 387 -5.87 -3.63 -13.94
C ASN A 387 -7.01 -3.94 -12.95
N HIS A 388 -8.01 -4.71 -13.37
CA HIS A 388 -9.19 -5.00 -12.57
C HIS A 388 -9.47 -6.50 -12.60
N HIS A 389 -9.35 -7.20 -11.46
CA HIS A 389 -9.52 -8.66 -11.37
C HIS A 389 -8.73 -9.42 -12.45
N SER A 390 -7.53 -8.92 -12.76
CA SER A 390 -6.74 -9.32 -13.92
C SER A 390 -5.25 -9.47 -13.56
N HIS A 391 -4.48 -9.97 -14.52
CA HIS A 391 -3.03 -10.09 -14.44
C HIS A 391 -2.40 -9.22 -15.53
N ALA A 392 -1.73 -8.12 -15.17
CA ALA A 392 -1.17 -7.19 -16.13
C ALA A 392 0.26 -6.73 -15.78
N ASP A 393 1.15 -6.80 -16.77
CA ASP A 393 2.49 -6.22 -16.72
C ASP A 393 2.52 -4.95 -17.58
N VAL A 394 2.64 -3.80 -16.92
CA VAL A 394 2.67 -2.46 -17.52
C VAL A 394 4.04 -1.86 -17.29
N VAL A 395 4.78 -1.64 -18.38
CA VAL A 395 6.19 -1.27 -18.35
C VAL A 395 6.46 -0.06 -19.23
N ASP A 396 7.27 0.89 -18.77
CA ASP A 396 7.70 2.03 -19.60
C ASP A 396 6.55 2.88 -20.19
N CYS A 397 5.40 2.90 -19.52
CA CYS A 397 4.22 3.61 -20.02
C CYS A 397 4.10 5.00 -19.41
N VAL A 398 3.49 5.92 -20.16
CA VAL A 398 3.17 7.28 -19.73
C VAL A 398 1.66 7.43 -19.56
N SER A 399 1.24 8.08 -18.46
CA SER A 399 -0.10 8.68 -18.34
C SER A 399 0.05 10.18 -18.20
N TYR A 400 -0.62 10.96 -19.05
CA TYR A 400 -0.54 12.43 -19.03
C TYR A 400 -1.94 13.05 -18.97
N ARG A 401 -2.15 14.00 -18.03
CA ARG A 401 -3.44 14.69 -17.83
C ARG A 401 -4.62 13.73 -17.65
N VAL A 402 -4.44 12.73 -16.80
CA VAL A 402 -5.53 11.83 -16.40
C VAL A 402 -6.19 12.41 -15.14
N VAL A 403 -7.49 12.68 -15.21
CA VAL A 403 -8.20 13.42 -14.14
C VAL A 403 -8.23 12.65 -12.82
N GLY A 404 -8.51 11.35 -12.81
CA GLY A 404 -8.58 10.54 -11.60
C GLY A 404 -7.23 10.00 -11.15
N SER A 405 -6.85 8.83 -11.68
CA SER A 405 -5.58 8.16 -11.35
C SER A 405 -4.94 7.63 -12.63
N GLY A 406 -3.64 7.84 -12.79
CA GLY A 406 -2.89 7.42 -13.98
C GLY A 406 -2.86 5.90 -14.13
N PHE A 407 -2.54 5.19 -13.05
CA PHE A 407 -2.42 3.73 -12.99
C PHE A 407 -3.21 3.18 -11.81
N VAL A 408 -3.99 2.12 -12.03
CA VAL A 408 -4.94 1.58 -11.05
C VAL A 408 -4.86 0.05 -10.99
N ALA A 409 -4.79 -0.49 -9.78
CA ALA A 409 -5.14 -1.89 -9.47
C ALA A 409 -6.40 -1.88 -8.60
N GLU A 410 -7.56 -2.17 -9.21
CA GLU A 410 -8.88 -1.69 -8.79
C GLU A 410 -9.54 -2.44 -7.62
N ALA A 411 -9.41 -3.76 -7.56
CA ALA A 411 -10.25 -4.59 -6.71
C ALA A 411 -9.53 -5.20 -5.49
N GLY A 412 -8.21 -5.34 -5.56
CA GLY A 412 -7.40 -5.80 -4.45
C GLY A 412 -6.69 -7.13 -4.69
N ASP A 413 -7.19 -7.92 -5.64
CA ASP A 413 -6.67 -9.25 -5.95
C ASP A 413 -5.77 -9.29 -7.19
N GLU A 414 -5.59 -8.15 -7.86
CA GLU A 414 -4.82 -8.06 -9.10
C GLU A 414 -3.38 -8.53 -8.94
N ARG A 415 -2.87 -9.14 -10.01
CA ARG A 415 -1.48 -9.58 -10.12
C ARG A 415 -0.77 -8.85 -11.25
N GLY A 416 0.55 -9.01 -11.28
CA GLY A 416 1.43 -8.50 -12.32
C GLY A 416 2.40 -7.45 -11.79
N SER A 417 2.62 -6.39 -12.57
CA SER A 417 3.61 -5.37 -12.28
C SER A 417 3.37 -4.04 -12.98
N PHE A 418 3.69 -2.94 -12.30
CA PHE A 418 3.88 -1.61 -12.86
C PHE A 418 5.36 -1.24 -12.69
N ARG A 419 6.10 -1.20 -13.81
CA ARG A 419 7.54 -0.92 -13.80
C ARG A 419 7.93 0.23 -14.70
N ARG A 420 8.78 1.12 -14.21
CA ARG A 420 9.34 2.19 -15.04
C ARG A 420 8.25 3.03 -15.73
N ASN A 421 7.09 3.20 -15.11
CA ASN A 421 6.03 4.04 -15.68
C ASN A 421 6.14 5.48 -15.18
N PHE A 422 5.60 6.42 -15.95
CA PHE A 422 5.53 7.83 -15.58
C PHE A 422 4.07 8.30 -15.54
N ALA A 423 3.60 8.72 -14.38
CA ALA A 423 2.33 9.43 -14.23
C ALA A 423 2.60 10.93 -14.10
N LEU A 424 2.07 11.72 -15.04
CA LEU A 424 2.23 13.17 -15.04
C LEU A 424 0.87 13.87 -15.08
N ARG A 425 0.63 14.68 -14.07
CA ARG A 425 -0.50 15.61 -13.93
C ARG A 425 -1.86 14.93 -13.75
N SER A 426 -2.42 15.13 -12.56
CA SER A 426 -3.79 14.72 -12.26
C SER A 426 -4.48 15.77 -11.38
N GLU A 427 -5.62 16.28 -11.83
CA GLU A 427 -6.38 17.33 -11.15
C GLU A 427 -7.35 16.81 -10.09
N GLY A 428 -7.79 15.56 -10.20
CA GLY A 428 -8.70 14.91 -9.27
C GLY A 428 -10.07 15.58 -9.12
N SER A 429 -10.91 14.98 -8.27
CA SER A 429 -12.14 15.60 -7.81
C SER A 429 -11.91 16.67 -6.74
N GLY A 430 -10.70 16.75 -6.17
CA GLY A 430 -10.38 17.61 -5.03
C GLY A 430 -11.15 17.26 -3.74
N GLU A 431 -11.75 16.08 -3.66
CA GLU A 431 -12.30 15.53 -2.42
C GLU A 431 -11.25 14.68 -1.68
N PHE A 432 -11.49 14.39 -0.41
CA PHE A 432 -10.69 13.41 0.32
C PHE A 432 -10.77 12.04 -0.36
N LEU A 433 -9.66 11.32 -0.37
CA LEU A 433 -9.51 10.04 -1.08
C LEU A 433 -10.52 8.95 -0.66
N ASP A 434 -11.11 9.09 0.53
CA ASP A 434 -12.06 8.16 1.11
C ASP A 434 -13.45 8.79 1.33
N SER A 435 -13.72 9.93 0.68
CA SER A 435 -14.99 10.64 0.75
C SER A 435 -16.13 9.81 0.15
N ARG A 436 -15.87 8.96 -0.83
CA ARG A 436 -16.89 8.19 -1.56
C ARG A 436 -17.02 6.74 -1.11
N ARG A 437 -16.31 6.34 -0.05
CA ARG A 437 -16.35 4.98 0.49
C ARG A 437 -17.73 4.60 0.99
N PHE A 438 -18.13 3.36 0.76
CA PHE A 438 -19.30 2.71 1.32
C PHE A 438 -18.92 1.82 2.51
N ARG A 439 -19.85 1.69 3.44
CA ARG A 439 -19.84 0.72 4.55
C ARG A 439 -21.23 0.14 4.71
N THR A 440 -21.32 -1.12 5.12
CA THR A 440 -22.62 -1.72 5.44
C THR A 440 -23.38 -0.86 6.46
N GLY A 441 -24.65 -0.58 6.18
CA GLY A 441 -25.49 0.31 7.00
C GLY A 441 -25.32 1.81 6.71
N GLU A 442 -24.43 2.23 5.80
CA GLU A 442 -24.26 3.63 5.41
C GLU A 442 -25.21 4.00 4.25
N GLU A 443 -26.41 4.52 4.58
CA GLU A 443 -27.44 4.93 3.62
C GLU A 443 -27.30 6.40 3.18
N ARG A 444 -26.11 6.83 2.78
CA ARG A 444 -25.86 8.23 2.37
C ARG A 444 -25.58 8.33 0.86
N PRO A 445 -26.25 9.24 0.12
CA PRO A 445 -25.98 9.46 -1.31
C PRO A 445 -24.51 9.75 -1.60
N GLY A 446 -23.99 9.15 -2.66
CA GLY A 446 -22.59 9.30 -3.10
C GLY A 446 -21.57 8.46 -2.32
N LYS A 447 -22.00 7.65 -1.36
CA LYS A 447 -21.16 6.62 -0.70
C LYS A 447 -21.29 5.31 -1.49
N VAL A 448 -20.43 5.14 -2.47
CA VAL A 448 -20.57 4.13 -3.53
C VAL A 448 -19.31 3.29 -3.77
N ASP A 449 -18.24 3.47 -2.98
CA ASP A 449 -16.92 2.86 -3.24
C ASP A 449 -16.27 3.31 -4.56
N ASP A 450 -16.48 4.57 -4.93
CA ASP A 450 -15.76 5.20 -6.01
C ASP A 450 -14.37 5.68 -5.54
N PHE A 451 -13.32 4.96 -5.90
CA PHE A 451 -11.95 5.21 -5.46
C PHE A 451 -11.06 5.85 -6.55
N GLY A 452 -9.81 6.19 -6.19
CA GLY A 452 -8.82 6.71 -7.14
C GLY A 452 -9.25 7.99 -7.85
N HIS A 453 -10.13 8.77 -7.23
CA HIS A 453 -10.71 9.98 -7.81
C HIS A 453 -10.00 11.26 -7.38
N GLY A 454 -9.21 11.22 -6.30
CA GLY A 454 -8.61 12.40 -5.65
C GLY A 454 -7.52 13.11 -6.45
N GLY A 455 -7.07 12.54 -7.57
CA GLY A 455 -5.99 13.08 -8.39
C GLY A 455 -4.66 12.47 -7.98
N HIS A 456 -4.40 11.25 -8.43
CA HIS A 456 -3.23 10.45 -8.02
C HIS A 456 -2.41 10.00 -9.23
N GLY A 457 -1.14 9.68 -9.02
CA GLY A 457 -0.34 8.99 -10.03
C GLY A 457 -0.72 7.52 -10.10
N PHE A 458 -0.64 6.85 -8.94
CA PHE A 458 -0.83 5.42 -8.79
C PHE A 458 -1.78 5.13 -7.63
N TRP A 459 -2.78 4.28 -7.88
CA TRP A 459 -3.77 3.86 -6.90
C TRP A 459 -3.87 2.33 -6.84
N PHE A 460 -3.81 1.78 -5.63
CA PHE A 460 -3.80 0.32 -5.42
C PHE A 460 -4.75 -0.10 -4.31
N GLN A 461 -5.73 -0.94 -4.64
CA GLN A 461 -6.46 -1.72 -3.64
C GLN A 461 -5.65 -2.95 -3.21
N GLY A 462 -4.83 -3.49 -4.10
CA GLY A 462 -4.17 -4.77 -3.92
C GLY A 462 -2.67 -4.64 -3.71
N PRO A 463 -2.06 -5.38 -2.76
CA PRO A 463 -0.61 -5.35 -2.56
C PRO A 463 0.13 -6.30 -3.53
N ARG A 464 -0.56 -6.99 -4.44
CA ARG A 464 0.00 -8.10 -5.26
C ARG A 464 0.45 -7.70 -6.66
N VAL A 465 0.42 -6.40 -6.97
CA VAL A 465 1.10 -5.79 -8.13
C VAL A 465 2.49 -5.32 -7.69
N ALA A 466 3.53 -5.68 -8.45
CA ALA A 466 4.90 -5.23 -8.20
C ALA A 466 5.05 -3.76 -8.66
N VAL A 467 5.55 -2.86 -7.82
CA VAL A 467 5.62 -1.42 -8.12
C VAL A 467 7.07 -0.94 -8.05
N GLU A 468 7.74 -0.86 -9.19
CA GLU A 468 9.19 -0.69 -9.26
C GLU A 468 9.64 0.40 -10.25
N GLY A 469 10.45 1.35 -9.81
CA GLY A 469 11.08 2.32 -10.72
C GLY A 469 10.12 3.33 -11.35
N ASN A 470 8.90 3.50 -10.81
CA ASN A 470 7.90 4.41 -11.36
C ASN A 470 8.10 5.84 -10.87
N VAL A 471 7.63 6.81 -11.66
CA VAL A 471 7.68 8.23 -11.33
C VAL A 471 6.26 8.82 -11.36
N ALA A 472 5.90 9.58 -10.33
CA ALA A 472 4.63 10.29 -10.23
C ALA A 472 4.90 11.79 -10.02
N ALA A 473 4.34 12.66 -10.86
CA ALA A 473 4.57 14.10 -10.75
C ALA A 473 3.33 14.95 -11.03
N GLY A 474 3.20 16.08 -10.32
CA GLY A 474 2.16 17.07 -10.62
C GLY A 474 0.76 16.65 -10.21
N HIS A 475 0.61 15.71 -9.27
CA HIS A 475 -0.70 15.24 -8.83
C HIS A 475 -1.26 16.10 -7.71
N ARG A 476 -2.54 16.47 -7.79
CA ARG A 476 -3.22 17.28 -6.77
C ARG A 476 -3.11 16.71 -5.36
N TYR A 477 -3.08 15.39 -5.25
CA TYR A 477 -2.99 14.70 -3.98
C TYR A 477 -1.74 13.82 -3.96
N TYR A 478 -1.79 12.61 -3.41
CA TYR A 478 -0.62 11.74 -3.33
C TYR A 478 -0.20 11.17 -4.70
N GLY A 479 1.11 11.12 -4.95
CA GLY A 479 1.69 10.43 -6.11
C GLY A 479 1.41 8.93 -6.10
N PHE A 480 1.53 8.27 -4.94
CA PHE A 480 1.23 6.85 -4.74
C PHE A 480 0.26 6.65 -3.59
N VAL A 481 -0.76 5.81 -3.78
CA VAL A 481 -1.71 5.43 -2.73
C VAL A 481 -1.93 3.92 -2.72
N TYR A 482 -1.65 3.30 -1.58
CA TYR A 482 -2.18 1.99 -1.22
C TYR A 482 -3.39 2.17 -0.33
N TRP A 483 -4.55 1.79 -0.84
CA TRP A 483 -5.80 1.69 -0.10
C TRP A 483 -6.18 0.22 0.01
N ASN A 484 -5.56 -0.52 0.92
CA ASN A 484 -5.65 -1.98 0.95
C ASN A 484 -6.98 -2.55 1.47
N ARG A 485 -8.08 -1.82 1.30
CA ARG A 485 -9.43 -2.35 1.48
C ARG A 485 -9.90 -2.94 0.13
N PRO A 486 -10.19 -4.24 0.06
CA PRO A 486 -10.75 -4.84 -1.16
C PRO A 486 -11.98 -4.10 -1.65
N LEU A 487 -12.11 -3.95 -2.96
CA LEU A 487 -13.38 -3.57 -3.58
C LEU A 487 -14.23 -4.84 -3.69
N VAL A 488 -15.50 -4.74 -3.28
CA VAL A 488 -16.43 -5.87 -3.31
C VAL A 488 -17.36 -5.67 -4.50
N ASP A 489 -16.92 -6.10 -5.68
CA ASP A 489 -17.70 -5.99 -6.91
C ASP A 489 -18.68 -7.16 -7.12
N TRP A 490 -19.21 -7.71 -6.03
CA TRP A 490 -20.21 -8.79 -6.04
C TRP A 490 -21.22 -8.58 -4.93
N GLU A 491 -22.40 -9.22 -5.05
CA GLU A 491 -23.40 -9.21 -3.98
C GLU A 491 -22.86 -9.87 -2.71
N LEU A 492 -23.05 -9.21 -1.56
CA LEU A 492 -22.64 -9.75 -0.26
C LEU A 492 -23.49 -10.97 0.10
N ARG A 493 -22.84 -12.02 0.61
CA ARG A 493 -23.57 -13.16 1.17
C ARG A 493 -24.21 -12.78 2.52
N PRO A 494 -25.25 -13.51 2.99
CA PRO A 494 -25.83 -13.27 4.31
C PRO A 494 -24.75 -13.32 5.42
N GLY A 495 -24.65 -12.25 6.20
CA GLY A 495 -23.66 -12.10 7.29
C GLY A 495 -22.30 -11.54 6.87
N GLU A 496 -22.06 -11.29 5.58
CA GLU A 496 -20.90 -10.53 5.12
C GLU A 496 -21.16 -9.02 5.22
N GLU A 497 -20.17 -8.28 5.69
CA GLU A 497 -20.24 -6.83 5.82
C GLU A 497 -18.98 -6.18 5.26
N ILE A 498 -19.14 -4.99 4.67
CA ILE A 498 -18.04 -4.16 4.22
C ILE A 498 -17.63 -3.25 5.38
N ASP A 499 -16.64 -3.69 6.15
CA ASP A 499 -15.95 -2.85 7.13
C ASP A 499 -14.82 -2.07 6.46
N ASP A 500 -14.97 -0.74 6.47
CA ASP A 500 -13.95 0.17 5.99
C ASP A 500 -12.62 0.05 6.74
N ARG A 501 -12.64 -0.15 8.06
CA ARG A 501 -11.41 -0.05 8.85
C ARG A 501 -10.50 -1.26 8.66
N ARG A 502 -11.06 -2.45 8.57
CA ARG A 502 -10.30 -3.71 8.60
C ARG A 502 -10.09 -4.36 7.24
N GLY A 503 -10.89 -4.01 6.23
CA GLY A 503 -10.80 -4.62 4.91
C GLY A 503 -10.87 -6.14 4.95
N THR A 504 -11.70 -6.71 5.82
CA THR A 504 -11.69 -8.14 6.19
C THR A 504 -12.23 -9.07 5.11
N VAL A 505 -12.88 -8.54 4.07
CA VAL A 505 -13.56 -9.34 3.05
C VAL A 505 -12.54 -10.22 2.30
N PRO A 506 -12.62 -11.56 2.41
CA PRO A 506 -11.67 -12.44 1.72
C PRO A 506 -11.85 -12.34 0.21
N ASN A 507 -10.84 -11.92 -0.53
CA ASN A 507 -10.92 -11.75 -1.99
C ASN A 507 -9.73 -12.38 -2.75
N PHE A 508 -8.69 -12.83 -2.05
CA PHE A 508 -7.50 -13.39 -2.66
C PHE A 508 -7.36 -14.88 -2.35
N PRO A 509 -7.13 -15.75 -3.36
CA PRO A 509 -7.02 -17.19 -3.13
C PRO A 509 -5.75 -17.53 -2.34
N VAL A 510 -5.91 -18.32 -1.27
CA VAL A 510 -4.81 -18.72 -0.38
C VAL A 510 -3.77 -19.59 -1.10
N SER A 511 -4.17 -20.27 -2.18
CA SER A 511 -3.29 -21.06 -3.06
C SER A 511 -2.24 -20.20 -3.76
N LEU A 512 -2.50 -18.92 -3.98
CA LEU A 512 -1.57 -17.97 -4.60
C LEU A 512 -0.72 -17.20 -3.56
N VAL A 513 -0.89 -17.51 -2.26
CA VAL A 513 -0.07 -16.94 -1.18
C VAL A 513 1.18 -17.81 -1.01
N GLU A 514 2.32 -17.24 -1.41
CA GLU A 514 3.65 -17.84 -1.26
C GLU A 514 4.18 -17.63 0.17
N GLY A 515 4.63 -18.72 0.81
CA GLY A 515 5.01 -18.74 2.24
C GLY A 515 3.84 -18.36 3.16
N ARG A 516 4.13 -17.85 4.36
CA ARG A 516 3.14 -17.27 5.30
C ARG A 516 2.20 -18.30 5.91
N GLU A 517 2.75 -19.43 6.31
CA GLU A 517 2.04 -20.51 7.02
C GLU A 517 1.20 -19.96 8.18
N PRO A 518 1.69 -19.04 9.04
CA PRO A 518 0.87 -18.39 10.05
C PRO A 518 -0.44 -17.76 9.57
N LEU A 519 -0.39 -17.03 8.44
CA LEU A 519 -1.58 -16.38 7.88
C LEU A 519 -2.49 -17.42 7.23
N LYS A 520 -1.90 -18.36 6.48
CA LYS A 520 -2.62 -19.42 5.75
C LYS A 520 -3.36 -20.38 6.70
N GLU A 521 -2.87 -20.54 7.93
CA GLU A 521 -3.44 -21.38 8.98
C GLU A 521 -4.31 -20.59 9.98
N SER A 522 -4.44 -19.27 9.80
CA SER A 522 -5.21 -18.40 10.70
C SER A 522 -6.71 -18.41 10.41
N ASP A 523 -7.49 -17.90 11.36
CA ASP A 523 -8.94 -17.69 11.18
C ASP A 523 -9.28 -16.59 10.15
N HIS A 524 -8.28 -15.88 9.61
CA HIS A 524 -8.49 -14.93 8.52
C HIS A 524 -8.68 -15.63 7.17
N VAL A 525 -8.35 -16.92 7.07
CA VAL A 525 -8.64 -17.72 5.87
C VAL A 525 -10.04 -18.29 5.97
N THR A 526 -10.89 -17.89 5.04
CA THR A 526 -12.27 -18.37 4.94
C THR A 526 -12.52 -18.88 3.53
N ASN A 527 -13.02 -20.12 3.40
CA ASN A 527 -13.34 -20.75 2.12
C ASN A 527 -12.16 -20.71 1.11
N GLY A 528 -10.94 -21.00 1.58
CA GLY A 528 -9.74 -21.00 0.74
C GLY A 528 -9.28 -19.60 0.27
N HIS A 529 -9.85 -18.52 0.81
CA HIS A 529 -9.49 -17.15 0.49
C HIS A 529 -9.08 -16.40 1.75
N VAL A 530 -8.24 -15.38 1.55
CA VAL A 530 -7.84 -14.41 2.56
C VAL A 530 -8.11 -13.00 2.03
N SER A 531 -8.29 -12.03 2.90
CA SER A 531 -8.31 -10.65 2.43
C SER A 531 -6.93 -10.26 1.90
N SER A 532 -6.90 -9.66 0.71
CA SER A 532 -5.70 -9.03 0.17
C SER A 532 -5.12 -7.96 1.11
N ALA A 533 -5.93 -7.37 2.01
CA ALA A 533 -5.48 -6.43 3.04
C ALA A 533 -4.41 -7.01 3.98
N TYR A 534 -4.39 -8.33 4.20
CA TYR A 534 -3.44 -8.99 5.10
C TYR A 534 -2.15 -9.43 4.41
N LEU A 535 -2.06 -9.28 3.10
CA LEU A 535 -0.90 -9.72 2.34
C LEU A 535 0.18 -8.65 2.37
N ASN A 536 1.43 -9.08 2.22
CA ASN A 536 2.53 -8.16 2.01
C ASN A 536 2.49 -7.54 0.62
N LEU A 537 3.03 -6.33 0.54
CA LEU A 537 3.42 -5.72 -0.72
C LEU A 537 4.32 -6.71 -1.46
N LYS A 538 3.97 -7.03 -2.71
CA LYS A 538 4.79 -7.88 -3.58
C LYS A 538 6.16 -7.23 -3.80
N SER A 539 6.16 -5.95 -4.14
CA SER A 539 7.33 -5.07 -4.09
C SER A 539 6.91 -3.61 -4.21
N PHE A 540 7.65 -2.73 -3.53
CA PHE A 540 7.62 -1.30 -3.75
C PHE A 540 9.05 -0.77 -3.69
N GLN A 541 9.68 -0.55 -4.86
CA GLN A 541 11.12 -0.27 -4.93
C GLN A 541 11.45 0.87 -5.88
N ASN A 542 12.32 1.79 -5.45
CA ASN A 542 12.93 2.83 -6.29
C ASN A 542 11.90 3.70 -7.03
N ASN A 543 10.75 3.98 -6.40
CA ASN A 543 9.73 4.86 -6.96
C ASN A 543 10.00 6.31 -6.54
N THR A 544 9.62 7.27 -7.39
CA THR A 544 9.82 8.70 -7.16
C THR A 544 8.51 9.47 -7.24
N ALA A 545 8.24 10.35 -6.29
CA ALA A 545 7.13 11.30 -6.32
C ALA A 545 7.61 12.74 -6.20
N PHE A 546 7.11 13.67 -7.01
CA PHE A 546 7.46 15.09 -6.85
C PHE A 546 6.41 16.05 -7.36
N ALA A 547 6.49 17.32 -6.96
CA ALA A 547 5.52 18.36 -7.35
C ALA A 547 4.06 17.92 -7.11
N SER A 548 3.84 17.12 -6.08
CA SER A 548 2.56 16.47 -5.76
C SER A 548 2.07 16.92 -4.38
N GLY A 549 0.76 16.82 -4.15
CA GLY A 549 0.17 17.07 -2.83
C GLY A 549 0.65 16.10 -1.73
N GLY A 550 1.27 14.98 -2.09
CA GLY A 550 1.87 14.02 -1.16
C GLY A 550 2.75 13.02 -1.91
N GLY A 551 3.69 12.39 -1.21
CA GLY A 551 4.52 11.34 -1.80
C GLY A 551 3.80 10.00 -1.85
N LEU A 552 3.70 9.31 -0.71
CA LEU A 552 3.09 7.99 -0.56
C LEU A 552 2.08 7.96 0.60
N ASP A 553 0.89 7.40 0.37
CA ASP A 553 -0.07 7.05 1.42
C ASP A 553 -0.26 5.53 1.47
N VAL A 554 -0.01 4.90 2.63
CA VAL A 554 -0.27 3.48 2.87
C VAL A 554 -1.37 3.31 3.90
N SER A 555 -2.50 2.80 3.45
CA SER A 555 -3.73 2.73 4.24
C SER A 555 -4.33 1.33 4.33
N ARG A 556 -4.76 0.95 5.54
CA ARG A 556 -5.42 -0.35 5.85
C ARG A 556 -4.54 -1.57 5.58
N HIS A 557 -3.23 -1.36 5.50
CA HIS A 557 -2.28 -2.40 5.16
C HIS A 557 -2.02 -3.28 6.38
N GLN A 558 -2.34 -4.56 6.30
CA GLN A 558 -2.24 -5.55 7.40
C GLN A 558 -2.96 -5.16 8.68
N PHE A 559 -3.98 -4.30 8.57
CA PHE A 559 -4.77 -3.87 9.71
C PHE A 559 -5.52 -5.04 10.35
N GLY A 560 -5.28 -5.32 11.63
CA GLY A 560 -5.85 -6.50 12.30
C GLY A 560 -5.03 -7.79 12.11
N TRP A 561 -3.94 -7.75 11.35
CA TRP A 561 -2.91 -8.80 11.27
C TRP A 561 -1.54 -8.26 11.73
N GLY A 562 -1.52 -7.49 12.82
CA GLY A 562 -0.27 -6.97 13.40
C GLY A 562 0.55 -8.09 14.05
N HIS A 563 1.86 -8.12 13.81
CA HIS A 563 2.74 -9.12 14.41
C HIS A 563 4.21 -8.68 14.44
N THR A 564 5.00 -9.29 15.31
CA THR A 564 6.42 -8.97 15.49
C THR A 564 7.38 -9.76 14.58
N ARG A 565 6.84 -10.61 13.68
CA ARG A 565 7.63 -11.36 12.68
C ARG A 565 8.16 -10.41 11.58
N LEU A 566 9.39 -9.93 11.72
CA LEU A 566 9.97 -8.90 10.83
C LEU A 566 10.21 -9.34 9.39
N GLY A 567 10.59 -10.62 9.17
CA GLY A 567 10.67 -11.20 7.82
C GLY A 567 9.34 -11.20 7.09
N GLU A 568 8.26 -10.96 7.84
CA GLU A 568 6.90 -10.88 7.36
C GLU A 568 6.37 -9.45 7.19
N TRP A 569 7.18 -8.41 7.40
CA TRP A 569 6.75 -7.02 7.22
C TRP A 569 6.83 -6.57 5.75
N SER A 570 5.94 -5.68 5.33
CA SER A 570 5.99 -5.08 4.00
C SER A 570 7.17 -4.12 3.91
N ARG A 571 7.92 -4.21 2.82
CA ARG A 571 9.09 -3.37 2.58
C ARG A 571 8.80 -2.33 1.50
N ILE A 572 9.01 -1.07 1.85
CA ILE A 572 9.10 0.09 0.96
C ILE A 572 10.60 0.40 0.86
N GLN A 573 11.19 0.31 -0.33
CA GLN A 573 12.64 0.44 -0.52
C GLN A 573 12.98 1.55 -1.51
N GLY A 574 13.96 2.39 -1.20
CA GLY A 574 14.49 3.38 -2.14
C GLY A 574 13.46 4.42 -2.60
N PHE A 575 12.43 4.69 -1.80
CA PHE A 575 11.40 5.67 -2.18
C PHE A 575 11.97 7.08 -2.11
N THR A 576 11.81 7.84 -3.19
CA THR A 576 12.23 9.24 -3.26
C THR A 576 10.99 10.14 -3.33
N ALA A 577 10.92 11.15 -2.48
CA ALA A 577 9.90 12.19 -2.59
C ALA A 577 10.52 13.57 -2.42
N HIS A 578 10.23 14.49 -3.34
CA HIS A 578 10.72 15.86 -3.24
C HIS A 578 9.73 16.90 -3.73
N ASP A 579 9.88 18.15 -3.32
CA ASP A 579 8.99 19.24 -3.71
C ASP A 579 7.50 18.86 -3.48
N ILE A 580 7.20 18.33 -2.30
CA ILE A 580 5.86 17.87 -1.92
C ILE A 580 5.10 19.05 -1.33
N GLY A 581 3.94 19.38 -1.92
CA GLY A 581 3.14 20.51 -1.49
C GLY A 581 1.76 20.13 -0.96
N PRO A 582 0.85 21.10 -0.84
CA PRO A 582 -0.39 20.91 -0.10
C PRO A 582 -1.44 20.14 -0.89
N PHE A 583 -2.33 19.46 -0.16
CA PHE A 583 -3.61 19.03 -0.71
C PHE A 583 -4.61 20.18 -0.57
N VAL A 584 -5.01 20.73 -1.71
CA VAL A 584 -6.04 21.77 -1.78
C VAL A 584 -7.35 21.15 -2.27
N THR A 585 -8.41 21.22 -1.45
CA THR A 585 -9.73 20.69 -1.81
C THR A 585 -10.35 21.44 -2.99
N HIS A 586 -11.42 20.90 -3.58
CA HIS A 586 -12.10 21.55 -4.71
C HIS A 586 -12.76 22.90 -4.37
N TRP A 587 -12.98 23.20 -3.08
CA TRP A 587 -13.42 24.51 -2.60
C TRP A 587 -12.28 25.43 -2.16
N GLY A 588 -11.03 25.11 -2.53
CA GLY A 588 -9.86 25.97 -2.31
C GLY A 588 -9.33 25.97 -0.88
N LYS A 589 -9.67 24.96 -0.06
CA LYS A 589 -9.16 24.84 1.30
C LYS A 589 -7.95 23.92 1.32
N GLU A 590 -6.82 24.45 1.77
CA GLU A 590 -5.66 23.64 2.14
C GLU A 590 -5.95 22.81 3.40
N VAL A 591 -5.52 21.55 3.38
CA VAL A 591 -5.68 20.63 4.50
C VAL A 591 -4.32 20.25 5.04
N ASP A 592 -4.10 20.64 6.29
CA ASP A 592 -2.91 20.33 7.09
C ASP A 592 -2.66 18.81 7.18
N PRO A 593 -1.40 18.36 7.10
CA PRO A 593 -1.01 16.94 7.16
C PRO A 593 -1.54 16.19 8.37
N ASP A 594 -1.75 16.85 9.51
CA ASP A 594 -2.21 16.26 10.76
C ASP A 594 -3.74 16.37 10.97
N ARG A 595 -4.46 17.19 10.17
CA ARG A 595 -5.91 17.38 10.30
C ARG A 595 -6.76 16.32 9.57
N GLY A 596 -7.97 16.10 10.08
CA GLY A 596 -9.01 15.31 9.41
C GLY A 596 -8.67 13.82 9.23
N ASN A 597 -8.15 13.16 10.27
CA ASN A 597 -7.55 11.82 10.20
C ASN A 597 -6.34 11.75 9.26
N ARG A 598 -5.55 12.83 9.22
CA ARG A 598 -4.29 12.93 8.48
C ARG A 598 -4.46 12.68 6.99
N ARG A 599 -5.50 13.32 6.45
CA ARG A 599 -5.87 13.31 5.03
C ARG A 599 -5.33 14.56 4.34
N GLY A 600 -4.42 15.29 4.96
CA GLY A 600 -3.77 16.44 4.33
C GLY A 600 -2.74 16.03 3.29
N GLY A 601 -2.20 17.05 2.63
CA GLY A 601 -1.01 16.93 1.79
C GLY A 601 0.25 17.23 2.59
N ASN A 602 1.26 17.82 1.96
CA ASN A 602 2.54 18.22 2.58
C ASN A 602 3.23 17.06 3.33
N ALA A 603 3.06 15.81 2.86
CA ALA A 603 3.61 14.63 3.51
C ALA A 603 4.43 13.79 2.54
N GLY A 604 5.68 13.49 2.91
CA GLY A 604 6.54 12.57 2.15
C GLY A 604 5.95 11.15 2.15
N ILE A 605 5.76 10.58 3.35
CA ILE A 605 5.08 9.30 3.54
C ILE A 605 4.05 9.44 4.67
N THR A 606 2.81 9.07 4.37
CA THR A 606 1.71 8.96 5.32
C THR A 606 1.32 7.49 5.46
N MET A 607 1.05 7.05 6.69
CA MET A 607 0.50 5.72 6.97
C MET A 607 -0.81 5.89 7.75
N ARG A 608 -1.86 5.12 7.43
CA ARG A 608 -3.14 5.19 8.16
C ARG A 608 -3.73 3.82 8.33
N TYR A 609 -4.08 3.40 9.54
CA TYR A 609 -4.59 2.04 9.78
C TYR A 609 -3.63 0.97 9.23
N SER A 610 -2.31 1.12 9.35
CA SER A 610 -1.36 0.20 8.72
C SER A 610 -0.44 -0.45 9.74
N HIS A 611 -0.15 -1.75 9.58
CA HIS A 611 0.75 -2.53 10.43
C HIS A 611 1.94 -3.08 9.64
N ASN A 612 3.02 -3.41 10.37
CA ASN A 612 4.13 -4.23 9.86
C ASN A 612 4.79 -3.63 8.60
N VAL A 613 5.20 -2.35 8.66
CA VAL A 613 5.82 -1.65 7.53
C VAL A 613 7.28 -1.29 7.82
N ARG A 614 8.18 -1.65 6.92
CA ARG A 614 9.60 -1.23 6.92
C ARG A 614 9.83 -0.29 5.75
N VAL A 615 10.33 0.91 6.03
CA VAL A 615 10.79 1.86 5.03
C VAL A 615 12.31 1.89 5.06
N VAL A 616 12.93 1.53 3.95
CA VAL A 616 14.37 1.34 3.84
C VAL A 616 14.95 2.23 2.75
N ASP A 617 16.00 2.98 3.08
CA ASP A 617 16.74 3.86 2.17
C ASP A 617 15.85 4.91 1.47
N ALA A 618 14.92 5.54 2.21
CA ALA A 618 14.08 6.60 1.67
C ALA A 618 14.83 7.94 1.57
N ARG A 619 14.64 8.68 0.48
CA ARG A 619 15.18 10.03 0.24
C ARG A 619 14.02 11.03 0.19
N LEU A 620 13.83 11.80 1.26
CA LEU A 620 12.72 12.74 1.37
C LEU A 620 13.26 14.17 1.50
N VAL A 621 12.87 15.06 0.59
CA VAL A 621 13.30 16.46 0.56
C VAL A 621 12.07 17.36 0.50
N SER A 622 11.87 18.26 1.47
CA SER A 622 10.70 19.16 1.40
C SER A 622 10.74 20.01 0.13
N GLY A 623 11.93 20.50 -0.25
CA GLY A 623 12.14 21.36 -1.41
C GLY A 623 11.31 22.62 -1.31
N ARG A 624 10.54 22.93 -2.36
CA ARG A 624 9.61 24.07 -2.38
C ARG A 624 8.35 23.86 -1.53
N GLY A 625 8.16 22.68 -0.93
CA GLY A 625 7.06 22.39 -0.01
C GLY A 625 7.16 23.18 1.31
N ARG A 626 6.02 23.58 1.86
CA ARG A 626 5.93 24.35 3.13
C ARG A 626 5.22 23.54 4.21
N ASP A 627 5.59 23.77 5.47
CA ASP A 627 4.95 23.19 6.67
C ASP A 627 4.76 21.66 6.65
N GLY A 628 5.63 20.95 5.93
CA GLY A 628 5.47 19.53 5.66
C GLY A 628 6.03 18.58 6.71
N VAL A 629 5.66 17.31 6.56
CA VAL A 629 6.11 16.20 7.39
C VAL A 629 6.78 15.13 6.51
N GLY A 630 8.02 14.76 6.80
CA GLY A 630 8.71 13.68 6.07
C GLY A 630 7.98 12.35 6.23
N PHE A 631 7.89 11.86 7.47
CA PHE A 631 7.10 10.69 7.87
C PHE A 631 5.97 11.10 8.79
N ASN A 632 4.74 11.07 8.27
CA ASN A 632 3.56 11.40 9.03
C ASN A 632 3.10 10.22 9.89
N ARG A 633 2.43 10.53 11.00
CA ARG A 633 2.01 9.53 11.99
C ARG A 633 0.99 8.58 11.43
N ASN A 634 1.05 7.35 11.92
CA ASN A 634 0.00 6.37 11.72
C ASN A 634 -1.14 6.54 12.76
N VAL A 635 -2.42 6.48 12.35
CA VAL A 635 -3.62 6.56 13.24
C VAL A 635 -4.77 5.75 12.70
N PRO A 636 -5.78 5.40 13.54
CA PRO A 636 -5.87 5.57 15.00
C PRO A 636 -5.40 4.36 15.81
N TYR A 637 -5.22 3.20 15.18
CA TYR A 637 -4.86 1.95 15.86
C TYR A 637 -3.69 1.19 15.22
N PRO A 638 -2.55 1.83 14.90
CA PRO A 638 -1.48 1.14 14.18
C PRO A 638 -0.45 0.46 15.08
N PHE A 639 0.30 -0.47 14.52
CA PHE A 639 1.41 -1.14 15.19
C PHE A 639 2.58 -1.34 14.22
N HIS A 640 3.79 -1.09 14.72
CA HIS A 640 5.05 -1.51 14.12
C HIS A 640 5.41 -0.84 12.78
N VAL A 641 6.23 0.20 12.87
CA VAL A 641 6.89 0.84 11.71
C VAL A 641 8.39 0.91 11.98
N SER A 642 9.19 0.59 10.96
CA SER A 642 10.64 0.77 10.97
C SER A 642 11.06 1.71 9.85
N ILE A 643 11.95 2.64 10.15
CA ILE A 643 12.60 3.57 9.21
C ILE A 643 14.10 3.30 9.29
N GLU A 644 14.70 2.90 8.18
CA GLU A 644 16.07 2.38 8.15
C GLU A 644 16.86 3.00 7.00
N GLY A 645 18.04 3.57 7.28
CA GLY A 645 18.94 4.05 6.22
C GLY A 645 18.45 5.28 5.44
N GLY A 646 17.45 6.01 5.94
CA GLY A 646 16.85 7.14 5.22
C GLY A 646 17.64 8.45 5.31
N ASP A 647 17.30 9.39 4.43
CA ASP A 647 17.73 10.79 4.47
C ASP A 647 16.50 11.70 4.30
N VAL A 648 16.19 12.46 5.34
CA VAL A 648 14.98 13.30 5.43
C VAL A 648 15.38 14.72 5.76
N GLU A 649 15.10 15.67 4.87
CA GLU A 649 15.53 17.05 5.05
C GLU A 649 14.56 18.13 4.57
N GLY A 650 14.71 19.31 5.16
CA GLY A 650 13.96 20.52 4.80
C GLY A 650 12.51 20.58 5.30
N PHE A 651 12.02 19.55 5.99
CA PHE A 651 10.64 19.54 6.50
C PHE A 651 10.51 20.34 7.81
N GLU A 652 9.29 20.79 8.09
CA GLU A 652 8.90 21.33 9.39
C GLU A 652 8.99 20.25 10.47
N ARG A 653 8.59 19.01 10.13
CA ARG A 653 8.76 17.80 10.96
C ARG A 653 9.38 16.66 10.13
N GLY A 654 10.52 16.12 10.54
CA GLY A 654 11.18 15.02 9.84
C GLY A 654 10.40 13.72 9.99
N VAL A 655 10.32 13.20 11.22
CA VAL A 655 9.57 12.00 11.57
C VAL A 655 8.60 12.34 12.70
N ASN A 656 7.33 12.04 12.53
CA ASN A 656 6.41 11.97 13.65
C ASN A 656 6.33 10.53 14.16
N ALA A 657 6.70 10.30 15.41
CA ALA A 657 6.67 8.96 16.00
C ALA A 657 5.26 8.38 16.01
N MET A 658 5.15 7.07 15.79
CA MET A 658 3.86 6.39 15.79
C MET A 658 3.25 6.44 17.19
N VAL A 659 1.93 6.56 17.26
CA VAL A 659 1.19 6.72 18.53
C VAL A 659 0.99 5.40 19.31
N ARG A 660 1.36 4.26 18.71
CA ARG A 660 1.22 2.90 19.24
C ARG A 660 2.26 1.95 18.64
N GLY A 661 2.52 0.86 19.37
CA GLY A 661 3.47 -0.18 18.95
C GLY A 661 4.90 0.35 18.87
N VAL A 662 5.68 -0.21 17.96
CA VAL A 662 7.09 0.14 17.77
C VAL A 662 7.25 1.16 16.66
N THR A 663 8.03 2.21 16.94
CA THR A 663 8.68 3.06 15.95
C THR A 663 10.19 2.86 16.06
N ASN A 664 10.80 2.22 15.06
CA ASN A 664 12.25 2.17 14.96
C ASN A 664 12.72 3.21 13.95
N VAL A 665 13.76 3.95 14.30
CA VAL A 665 14.50 4.80 13.36
C VAL A 665 15.98 4.44 13.49
N GLU A 666 16.54 3.89 12.42
CA GLU A 666 17.89 3.35 12.42
C GLU A 666 18.72 3.89 11.25
N ARG A 667 19.99 4.21 11.51
CA ARG A 667 20.96 4.64 10.48
C ARG A 667 20.42 5.74 9.55
N THR A 668 19.58 6.62 10.09
CA THR A 668 18.83 7.61 9.30
C THR A 668 19.38 9.00 9.59
N ARG A 669 19.56 9.81 8.54
CA ARG A 669 19.90 11.23 8.65
C ARG A 669 18.61 12.05 8.67
N LEU A 670 18.48 12.93 9.66
CA LEU A 670 17.37 13.85 9.81
C LEU A 670 17.93 15.28 9.85
N ALA A 671 17.62 16.08 8.84
CA ALA A 671 18.02 17.49 8.71
C ALA A 671 16.80 18.39 8.50
N ASN A 672 15.97 18.51 9.53
CA ASN A 672 14.66 19.18 9.52
C ASN A 672 14.62 20.26 10.60
N ARG A 673 13.54 21.07 10.62
CA ARG A 673 13.34 22.02 11.72
C ARG A 673 13.15 21.31 13.04
N ARG A 674 12.24 20.32 13.07
CA ARG A 674 12.06 19.34 14.15
C ARG A 674 12.34 17.96 13.58
N ASN A 675 13.40 17.29 14.03
CA ASN A 675 13.85 16.06 13.39
C ASN A 675 12.95 14.87 13.71
N LEU A 676 12.68 14.66 14.99
CA LEU A 676 11.76 13.63 15.44
C LEU A 676 10.81 14.25 16.46
N VAL A 677 9.51 14.08 16.25
CA VAL A 677 8.46 14.57 17.15
C VAL A 677 7.79 13.38 17.82
N VAL A 678 7.91 13.30 19.13
CA VAL A 678 7.23 12.34 19.99
C VAL A 678 6.22 13.13 20.82
N GLU A 679 4.98 13.17 20.33
CA GLU A 679 3.80 13.64 21.07
C GLU A 679 3.08 12.46 21.74
N ASP A 680 2.12 12.73 22.62
CA ASP A 680 1.40 11.70 23.38
C ASP A 680 0.76 10.61 22.52
N GLY A 681 0.81 9.37 23.04
CA GLY A 681 0.17 8.21 22.47
C GLY A 681 -1.35 8.21 22.71
N HIS A 682 -2.10 7.55 21.83
CA HIS A 682 -3.53 7.30 22.06
C HIS A 682 -3.71 6.01 22.85
N HIS A 683 -4.15 6.09 24.11
CA HIS A 683 -4.70 5.00 24.92
C HIS A 683 -4.07 3.60 24.71
N HIS A 684 -2.76 3.43 24.96
CA HIS A 684 -2.17 2.08 24.87
C HIS A 684 -0.84 1.86 25.63
N PRO A 685 -0.77 0.83 26.51
CA PRO A 685 0.37 0.55 27.38
C PRO A 685 1.57 -0.13 26.69
N THR A 686 1.91 0.18 25.43
CA THR A 686 3.03 -0.50 24.75
C THR A 686 3.75 0.32 23.67
N ARG A 687 3.70 1.66 23.74
CA ARG A 687 4.39 2.51 22.77
C ARG A 687 5.90 2.49 23.00
N ARG A 688 6.67 2.10 21.98
CA ARG A 688 8.13 2.07 22.03
C ARG A 688 8.71 2.85 20.86
N VAL A 689 9.56 3.82 21.15
CA VAL A 689 10.29 4.59 20.14
C VAL A 689 11.78 4.35 20.35
N ARG A 690 12.43 3.78 19.34
CA ARG A 690 13.85 3.40 19.37
C ARG A 690 14.60 4.10 18.27
N LEU A 691 15.67 4.78 18.65
CA LEU A 691 16.56 5.49 17.74
C LEU A 691 17.95 4.90 17.87
N ARG A 692 18.51 4.40 16.77
CA ARG A 692 19.85 3.79 16.74
C ARG A 692 20.66 4.36 15.59
N ASP A 693 21.84 4.90 15.87
CA ASP A 693 22.74 5.45 14.84
C ASP A 693 22.05 6.55 14.00
N VAL A 694 21.18 7.33 14.63
CA VAL A 694 20.44 8.43 13.97
C VAL A 694 21.28 9.70 14.00
N THR A 695 21.44 10.32 12.84
CA THR A 695 22.17 11.58 12.72
C THR A 695 21.18 12.74 12.70
N PHE A 696 21.30 13.64 13.69
CA PHE A 696 20.52 14.87 13.76
C PHE A 696 21.34 16.04 13.25
N GLU A 697 20.84 16.69 12.20
CA GLU A 697 21.40 17.92 11.65
C GLU A 697 20.35 19.03 11.67
N ARG A 698 20.82 20.27 11.52
CA ARG A 698 19.95 21.43 11.38
C ARG A 698 19.48 21.50 9.93
N GLY A 699 18.17 21.38 9.72
CA GLY A 699 17.56 21.74 8.44
C GLY A 699 17.44 23.26 8.29
N GLU A 700 17.69 23.77 7.09
CA GLU A 700 17.20 25.08 6.66
C GLU A 700 15.79 24.84 6.07
N VAL A 701 14.77 25.45 6.68
CA VAL A 701 13.45 25.53 6.04
C VAL A 701 13.44 26.87 5.33
N ASP A 702 13.51 26.84 4.01
CA ASP A 702 13.32 28.04 3.20
C ASP A 702 11.91 28.55 3.46
N ASP A 703 11.77 29.65 4.22
CA ASP A 703 10.51 30.39 4.30
C ASP A 703 10.36 31.19 2.99
N PRO A 704 9.49 30.76 2.05
CA PRO A 704 9.42 31.39 0.75
C PRO A 704 8.62 32.71 0.80
N ALA A 705 8.07 33.11 1.97
CA ALA A 705 7.28 34.32 2.14
C ALA A 705 8.08 35.50 2.71
N GLY A 706 9.22 35.29 3.39
CA GLY A 706 10.02 36.38 3.95
C GLY A 706 9.27 37.27 4.94
N GLU A 707 8.12 36.83 5.44
CA GLU A 707 7.35 37.51 6.48
C GLU A 707 7.88 36.99 7.82
N PRO A 708 8.35 37.85 8.73
CA PRO A 708 8.68 37.41 10.07
C PRO A 708 7.41 36.86 10.69
N VAL A 709 7.40 35.57 11.03
CA VAL A 709 6.39 35.01 11.92
C VAL A 709 6.41 35.88 13.18
N GLU A 710 5.35 36.68 13.39
CA GLU A 710 5.16 37.41 14.64
C GLU A 710 5.00 36.36 15.74
N ASP A 711 6.13 36.07 16.37
CA ASP A 711 6.28 35.29 17.58
C ASP A 711 5.47 35.96 18.69
N SER A 712 4.24 35.48 18.88
CA SER A 712 3.33 35.98 19.91
C SER A 712 3.46 35.21 21.23
N ASP A 713 4.41 34.29 21.35
CA ASP A 713 4.74 33.62 22.61
C ASP A 713 6.21 33.82 22.98
N GLU A 714 6.50 34.97 23.60
CA GLU A 714 7.74 35.25 24.31
C GLU A 714 7.94 34.26 25.48
N ARG A 715 8.39 33.03 25.23
CA ARG A 715 9.04 32.15 26.23
C ARG A 715 9.65 30.85 25.65
N ARG A 716 10.78 30.97 24.95
CA ARG A 716 12.04 30.19 25.13
C ARG A 716 12.92 30.29 23.86
N PRO A 717 14.27 30.24 23.98
CA PRO A 717 15.13 30.14 22.81
C PRO A 717 14.93 28.76 22.16
N GLU A 718 14.17 28.70 21.06
CA GLU A 718 13.87 27.49 20.29
C GLU A 718 15.15 26.75 19.84
N PRO A 719 15.44 25.52 20.32
CA PRO A 719 16.67 24.83 19.97
C PRO A 719 16.53 23.98 18.69
N ARG A 720 17.10 24.55 17.62
CA ARG A 720 17.88 23.98 16.49
C ARG A 720 18.08 22.44 16.38
N GLY A 721 17.18 21.69 15.73
CA GLY A 721 17.50 20.39 15.07
C GLY A 721 17.65 19.16 15.98
N HIS A 722 16.62 18.81 16.76
CA HIS A 722 16.68 17.77 17.82
C HIS A 722 15.47 16.81 17.84
N LEU A 723 15.50 15.83 18.76
CA LEU A 723 14.34 15.05 19.22
C LEU A 723 13.48 15.94 20.13
N VAL A 724 12.22 16.13 19.75
CA VAL A 724 11.20 16.85 20.54
C VAL A 724 10.33 15.80 21.21
N ALA A 725 10.54 15.62 22.50
CA ALA A 725 9.69 14.81 23.36
C ALA A 725 8.86 15.77 24.20
N SER A 726 7.55 15.83 23.95
CA SER A 726 6.63 16.71 24.67
C SER A 726 5.47 15.91 25.19
N LEU A 727 5.11 16.16 26.45
CA LEU A 727 3.80 15.83 27.00
C LEU A 727 2.91 17.04 26.72
N ASN A 728 1.72 16.84 26.17
CA ASN A 728 0.73 17.92 26.11
C ASN A 728 0.25 18.22 27.54
N GLU A 729 -0.10 19.47 27.81
CA GLU A 729 -0.69 19.85 29.09
C GLU A 729 -2.01 19.08 29.31
N PHE A 730 -2.41 18.93 30.58
CA PHE A 730 -3.45 18.01 31.10
C PHE A 730 -4.82 18.00 30.39
N ASP A 731 -5.07 18.93 29.48
CA ASP A 731 -6.37 19.19 28.84
C ASP A 731 -6.89 18.02 27.98
N ASP A 732 -6.05 17.05 27.57
CA ASP A 732 -6.44 15.96 26.66
C ASP A 732 -5.84 14.56 26.99
N ILE A 733 -5.26 14.35 28.18
CA ILE A 733 -4.56 13.10 28.55
C ILE A 733 -5.25 12.42 29.74
N GLY A 734 -5.62 11.14 29.59
CA GLY A 734 -6.16 10.32 30.68
C GLY A 734 -5.08 9.79 31.64
N PRO A 735 -5.45 9.35 32.86
CA PRO A 735 -4.51 8.86 33.86
C PRO A 735 -3.62 7.70 33.39
N ARG A 736 -4.16 6.78 32.59
CA ARG A 736 -3.40 5.64 32.07
C ARG A 736 -2.30 6.08 31.10
N GLU A 737 -2.54 7.12 30.31
CA GLU A 737 -1.56 7.66 29.37
C GLU A 737 -0.52 8.54 30.07
N LEU A 738 -0.93 9.26 31.11
CA LEU A 738 -0.05 10.13 31.89
C LEU A 738 0.92 9.32 32.76
N PHE A 739 0.44 8.26 33.43
CA PHE A 739 1.21 7.46 34.38
C PHE A 739 1.67 6.10 33.83
N ASP A 740 1.60 5.92 32.50
CA ASP A 740 1.96 4.67 31.81
C ASP A 740 3.43 4.25 32.09
N PRO A 741 3.68 3.10 32.74
CA PRO A 741 5.03 2.60 32.96
C PRO A 741 5.63 1.88 31.74
N ASP A 742 4.85 1.60 30.71
CA ASP A 742 5.25 0.78 29.57
C ASP A 742 5.63 1.61 28.32
N GLU A 743 5.42 2.93 28.33
CA GLU A 743 5.95 3.82 27.29
C GLU A 743 7.47 3.96 27.44
N THR A 744 8.21 3.63 26.37
CA THR A 744 9.68 3.72 26.38
C THR A 744 10.19 4.53 25.20
N LEU A 745 11.04 5.52 25.48
CA LEU A 745 11.80 6.26 24.49
C LEU A 745 13.29 6.01 24.72
N VAL A 746 13.96 5.46 23.70
CA VAL A 746 15.39 5.08 23.77
C VAL A 746 16.16 5.70 22.62
N LEU A 747 17.21 6.45 22.94
CA LEU A 747 18.14 7.07 22.00
C LEU A 747 19.54 6.50 22.18
N ASP A 748 20.05 5.80 21.16
CA ASP A 748 21.35 5.11 21.14
C ASP A 748 21.56 4.23 22.38
N GLY A 749 20.52 3.48 22.72
CA GLY A 749 20.52 2.60 23.88
C GLY A 749 20.58 3.37 25.21
N ARG A 750 20.13 4.62 25.31
CA ARG A 750 19.92 5.36 26.56
C ARG A 750 18.47 5.78 26.70
N GLU A 751 17.92 5.69 27.91
CA GLU A 751 16.55 6.15 28.19
C GLU A 751 16.47 7.68 28.11
N VAL A 752 15.38 8.15 27.51
CA VAL A 752 15.02 9.56 27.44
C VAL A 752 13.90 9.83 28.44
N PHE A 753 14.09 10.83 29.29
CA PHE A 753 13.12 11.25 30.29
C PHE A 753 12.56 12.64 29.98
N TYR A 754 11.26 12.84 30.21
CA TYR A 754 10.60 14.15 30.06
C TYR A 754 10.92 15.06 31.26
N ALA A 755 10.87 16.38 31.07
CA ALA A 755 11.08 17.34 32.16
C ALA A 755 10.03 17.18 33.28
N GLU A 756 8.80 16.82 32.94
CA GLU A 756 7.68 16.59 33.85
C GLU A 756 7.84 15.30 34.67
N GLN A 757 8.82 14.46 34.35
CA GLN A 757 9.21 13.30 35.20
C GLN A 757 10.16 13.69 36.32
N ALA A 758 10.52 14.97 36.47
CA ALA A 758 11.40 15.43 37.55
C ALA A 758 10.86 14.96 38.93
N PRO A 759 11.72 14.51 39.85
CA PRO A 759 11.29 13.96 41.13
C PRO A 759 10.42 14.90 41.97
N ASP A 760 10.63 16.21 41.83
CA ASP A 760 9.93 17.28 42.54
C ASP A 760 8.72 17.86 41.77
N HIS A 761 8.51 17.45 40.51
CA HIS A 761 7.31 17.84 39.76
C HIS A 761 6.05 17.27 40.42
N VAL A 762 5.00 18.07 40.51
CA VAL A 762 3.70 17.73 41.12
C VAL A 762 2.69 17.58 39.98
N PRO A 763 2.38 16.35 39.51
CA PRO A 763 1.53 16.14 38.35
C PRO A 763 0.08 16.56 38.61
N VAL A 764 -0.41 16.40 39.84
CA VAL A 764 -1.78 16.74 40.21
C VAL A 764 -1.74 17.82 41.29
N PRO A 765 -1.53 19.11 40.93
CA PRO A 765 -1.30 20.17 41.91
C PRO A 765 -2.52 20.48 42.78
N ASP A 766 -3.73 20.35 42.24
CA ASP A 766 -4.97 20.64 42.92
C ASP A 766 -6.13 19.75 42.45
N ARG A 767 -7.31 19.96 43.04
CA ARG A 767 -8.52 19.19 42.74
C ARG A 767 -9.03 19.44 41.31
N SER A 768 -8.81 20.63 40.73
CA SER A 768 -9.22 20.90 39.34
C SER A 768 -8.43 20.03 38.38
N ALA A 769 -7.10 20.00 38.55
CA ALA A 769 -6.24 19.12 37.75
C ALA A 769 -6.61 17.64 37.92
N PHE A 770 -6.99 17.23 39.13
CA PHE A 770 -7.50 15.88 39.37
C PHE A 770 -8.83 15.61 38.66
N ASP A 771 -9.76 16.57 38.65
CA ASP A 771 -11.06 16.43 38.01
C ASP A 771 -10.93 16.52 36.46
N GLU A 772 -9.93 17.24 35.94
CA GLU A 772 -9.58 17.36 34.50
C GLU A 772 -9.02 16.07 33.91
N LEU A 773 -8.38 15.22 34.73
CA LEU A 773 -8.02 13.84 34.33
C LEU A 773 -9.24 13.01 33.89
N GLY A 774 -10.46 13.47 34.21
CA GLY A 774 -11.73 12.99 33.66
C GLY A 774 -12.18 11.63 34.20
N ASP A 775 -13.45 11.30 33.96
CA ASP A 775 -14.09 10.02 34.35
C ASP A 775 -13.58 8.81 33.52
N HIS A 776 -12.53 9.01 32.71
CA HIS A 776 -12.02 8.07 31.70
C HIS A 776 -10.81 7.24 32.14
N GLY A 777 -10.40 7.31 33.40
CA GLY A 777 -9.34 6.45 33.92
C GLY A 777 -9.34 6.51 35.44
N ARG A 778 -10.10 5.62 36.04
CA ARG A 778 -10.13 5.34 37.48
C ARG A 778 -8.75 5.44 38.13
N ILE A 779 -8.44 6.56 38.82
CA ILE A 779 -7.21 6.67 39.62
C ILE A 779 -7.12 5.50 40.61
N ASP A 780 -8.26 4.96 41.04
CA ASP A 780 -8.40 3.75 41.87
C ASP A 780 -7.81 2.48 41.23
N GLU A 781 -7.59 2.44 39.91
CA GLU A 781 -6.79 1.37 39.29
C GLU A 781 -5.28 1.55 39.53
N LEU A 782 -4.81 2.79 39.69
CA LEU A 782 -3.40 3.10 39.97
C LEU A 782 -3.08 3.09 41.48
N VAL A 783 -4.02 3.52 42.33
CA VAL A 783 -3.83 3.63 43.80
C VAL A 783 -4.66 2.65 44.64
N GLY A 784 -5.56 1.87 44.03
CA GLY A 784 -6.39 0.85 44.67
C GLY A 784 -7.86 1.26 44.88
N GLU A 785 -8.75 0.25 44.99
CA GLU A 785 -10.19 0.46 45.18
C GLU A 785 -10.50 1.35 46.40
N GLY A 786 -11.28 2.43 46.18
CA GLY A 786 -11.73 3.35 47.22
C GLY A 786 -10.85 4.60 47.42
N ALA A 787 -9.92 4.86 46.51
CA ALA A 787 -9.12 6.08 46.51
C ALA A 787 -9.93 7.36 46.27
N ASP A 788 -9.51 8.47 46.91
CA ASP A 788 -10.03 9.82 46.67
C ASP A 788 -8.89 10.72 46.15
N ALA A 789 -9.21 11.87 45.58
CA ALA A 789 -8.23 12.84 45.08
C ALA A 789 -7.19 13.23 46.13
N SER A 790 -7.55 13.22 47.43
CA SER A 790 -6.59 13.49 48.51
C SER A 790 -5.41 12.52 48.57
N ASP A 791 -5.50 11.36 47.91
CA ASP A 791 -4.42 10.37 47.88
C ASP A 791 -3.30 10.73 46.91
N VAL A 792 -3.57 11.56 45.89
CA VAL A 792 -2.60 11.92 44.83
C VAL A 792 -2.41 13.44 44.66
N VAL A 793 -3.40 14.25 45.03
CA VAL A 793 -3.34 15.71 44.91
C VAL A 793 -2.24 16.28 45.81
N GLY A 794 -1.37 17.09 45.20
CA GLY A 794 -0.27 17.79 45.86
C GLY A 794 0.97 16.94 46.10
N LEU A 795 0.99 15.67 45.69
CA LEU A 795 2.17 14.81 45.79
C LEU A 795 3.11 15.01 44.60
N SER A 796 4.40 15.10 44.88
CA SER A 796 5.45 15.07 43.86
C SER A 796 5.58 13.68 43.22
N ASN A 797 6.19 13.60 42.04
CA ASN A 797 6.51 12.33 41.38
C ASN A 797 7.30 11.38 42.28
N ARG A 798 8.22 11.90 43.11
CA ARG A 798 8.95 11.07 44.09
C ARG A 798 8.01 10.48 45.13
N GLU A 799 7.11 11.28 45.69
CA GLU A 799 6.16 10.83 46.71
C GLU A 799 5.13 9.86 46.14
N LEU A 800 4.65 10.10 44.92
CA LEU A 800 3.77 9.17 44.19
C LEU A 800 4.48 7.83 43.96
N TYR A 801 5.73 7.87 43.50
CA TYR A 801 6.50 6.67 43.21
C TYR A 801 6.82 5.87 44.48
N ASP A 802 7.24 6.53 45.55
CA ASP A 802 7.57 5.88 46.83
C ASP A 802 6.33 5.28 47.51
N ARG A 803 5.15 5.90 47.34
CA ARG A 803 3.89 5.46 47.98
C ARG A 803 3.12 4.42 47.16
N PHE A 804 3.09 4.56 45.85
CA PHE A 804 2.21 3.79 44.95
C PHE A 804 2.94 3.10 43.80
N GLY A 805 4.23 3.37 43.58
CA GLY A 805 5.03 2.74 42.54
C GLY A 805 4.85 3.32 41.13
N PHE A 806 4.23 4.50 40.99
CA PHE A 806 4.09 5.19 39.70
C PHE A 806 4.49 6.67 39.77
N ALA A 807 4.87 7.22 38.62
CA ALA A 807 5.12 8.64 38.37
C ALA A 807 4.71 8.95 36.92
N VAL A 808 4.72 10.22 36.51
CA VAL A 808 4.48 10.57 35.10
C VAL A 808 5.40 9.73 34.20
N LYS A 809 4.82 9.08 33.19
CA LYS A 809 5.47 8.14 32.25
C LYS A 809 6.36 7.07 32.92
N GLY A 810 5.91 6.56 34.07
CA GLY A 810 6.43 5.32 34.64
C GLY A 810 7.47 5.43 35.74
N ARG A 811 8.45 6.35 35.62
CA ARG A 811 9.54 6.51 36.61
C ARG A 811 10.00 7.95 36.73
N PRO A 812 10.35 8.43 37.94
CA PRO A 812 11.03 9.71 38.08
C PRO A 812 12.39 9.72 37.38
N VAL A 813 12.80 10.89 36.87
CA VAL A 813 14.14 11.11 36.30
C VAL A 813 15.21 10.66 37.30
N PRO A 814 16.16 9.78 36.93
CA PRO A 814 17.24 9.38 37.83
C PRO A 814 18.30 10.47 37.99
N ASP A 815 19.02 10.48 39.12
CA ASP A 815 20.11 11.43 39.38
C ASP A 815 21.24 11.37 38.33
N SER A 816 21.33 10.25 37.60
CA SER A 816 22.28 10.00 36.54
C SER A 816 21.90 10.63 35.19
N ALA A 817 20.67 11.15 35.06
CA ALA A 817 20.22 11.78 33.82
C ALA A 817 20.79 13.20 33.67
N VAL A 818 21.24 13.52 32.45
CA VAL A 818 21.88 14.80 32.13
C VAL A 818 21.20 15.43 30.90
N ALA A 819 21.26 16.76 30.81
CA ALA A 819 20.81 17.45 29.62
C ALA A 819 21.67 16.99 28.43
N ASP A 820 21.03 16.64 27.32
CA ASP A 820 21.70 16.26 26.07
C ASP A 820 21.19 17.18 24.98
N ASP A 821 22.11 17.75 24.20
CA ASP A 821 21.76 18.72 23.16
C ASP A 821 20.80 18.11 22.13
N ARG A 822 20.74 16.78 21.97
CA ARG A 822 19.83 16.13 21.01
C ARG A 822 18.40 16.00 21.52
N VAL A 823 18.10 16.34 22.78
CA VAL A 823 16.76 16.20 23.39
C VAL A 823 16.27 17.55 23.88
N THR A 824 15.13 17.99 23.36
CA THR A 824 14.45 19.21 23.83
C THR A 824 13.48 18.85 24.97
N ALA A 825 13.45 19.69 26.02
CA ALA A 825 12.56 19.54 27.17
C ALA A 825 12.65 18.17 27.90
N GLY A 826 13.81 17.51 27.81
CA GLY A 826 14.05 16.22 28.43
C GLY A 826 15.52 16.00 28.79
N TRP A 827 15.79 14.83 29.37
CA TRP A 827 17.09 14.43 29.90
C TRP A 827 17.45 13.04 29.35
N LEU A 828 18.74 12.75 29.17
CA LEU A 828 19.22 11.42 28.83
C LEU A 828 19.89 10.75 30.03
N GLY A 829 19.51 9.51 30.31
CA GLY A 829 20.24 8.65 31.24
C GLY A 829 21.69 8.48 30.80
N SER A 830 22.64 8.62 31.72
CA SER A 830 24.08 8.42 31.43
C SER A 830 24.51 6.96 31.35
N GLU A 831 23.73 6.04 31.92
CA GLU A 831 23.89 4.62 31.67
C GLU A 831 23.28 4.30 30.31
N ALA A 832 24.05 3.60 29.47
CA ALA A 832 23.43 2.90 28.37
C ALA A 832 22.37 1.98 29.00
N SER A 833 21.10 2.24 28.70
CA SER A 833 20.02 1.29 28.89
C SER A 833 20.27 0.00 28.12
N ALA A 834 21.35 -0.07 27.31
CA ALA A 834 22.07 -1.23 26.75
C ALA A 834 21.27 -2.45 27.11
N GLU A 835 20.28 -2.71 26.25
CA GLU A 835 19.05 -3.39 26.59
C GLU A 835 19.24 -4.24 27.85
N ARG A 836 18.74 -3.77 29.01
CA ARG A 836 18.72 -4.60 30.23
C ARG A 836 18.08 -5.98 29.97
N THR A 837 17.44 -6.14 28.81
CA THR A 837 17.17 -7.39 28.12
C THR A 837 18.43 -8.17 27.74
N VAL A 838 18.75 -9.23 28.48
CA VAL A 838 19.66 -10.26 28.00
C VAL A 838 18.92 -11.14 26.99
N TRP A 839 19.53 -11.34 25.82
CA TRP A 839 19.03 -12.23 24.78
C TRP A 839 19.79 -13.54 24.75
N LEU A 840 19.05 -14.65 24.72
CA LEU A 840 19.62 -15.99 24.77
C LEU A 840 18.96 -16.83 23.65
N GLU A 841 19.67 -17.05 22.55
CA GLU A 841 19.21 -17.97 21.49
C GLU A 841 19.18 -19.39 22.06
N ALA A 842 18.08 -20.12 21.88
CA ALA A 842 17.91 -21.43 22.52
C ALA A 842 19.03 -22.38 22.13
N GLU A 843 19.45 -22.37 20.86
CA GLU A 843 20.52 -23.20 20.34
C GLU A 843 21.94 -22.76 20.75
N ALA A 844 22.09 -21.60 21.41
CA ALA A 844 23.37 -21.12 21.93
C ALA A 844 23.64 -21.54 23.38
N GLY A 845 22.64 -22.13 24.07
CA GLY A 845 22.81 -22.64 25.43
C GLY A 845 23.52 -23.99 25.48
N GLU A 846 23.87 -24.44 26.68
CA GLU A 846 24.33 -25.81 26.90
C GLU A 846 23.11 -26.73 26.98
N TYR A 847 22.93 -27.59 25.97
CA TYR A 847 21.88 -28.60 25.93
C TYR A 847 22.43 -29.96 25.51
N GLY A 848 21.69 -31.00 25.89
CA GLY A 848 21.94 -32.38 25.46
C GLY A 848 20.63 -33.10 25.15
N SER A 849 20.73 -34.41 24.87
CA SER A 849 19.54 -35.25 24.67
C SER A 849 18.51 -35.02 25.79
N PRO A 850 17.22 -34.89 25.48
CA PRO A 850 16.56 -35.16 24.19
C PRO A 850 16.35 -33.94 23.28
N TRP A 851 16.97 -32.78 23.56
CA TRP A 851 16.84 -31.61 22.69
C TRP A 851 17.41 -31.87 21.28
N VAL A 852 16.64 -31.49 20.28
CA VAL A 852 16.96 -31.54 18.85
C VAL A 852 17.00 -30.11 18.34
N ARG A 853 18.09 -29.75 17.65
CA ARG A 853 18.22 -28.49 16.93
C ARG A 853 17.68 -28.64 15.52
N GLU A 854 16.78 -27.75 15.14
CA GLU A 854 16.19 -27.66 13.80
C GLU A 854 16.49 -26.31 13.16
N GLU A 855 16.73 -26.27 11.85
CA GLU A 855 16.94 -25.03 11.10
C GLU A 855 15.61 -24.44 10.63
N SER A 856 15.46 -23.12 10.71
CA SER A 856 14.27 -22.41 10.23
C SER A 856 14.59 -20.95 9.95
N GLU A 857 14.33 -20.49 8.73
CA GLU A 857 14.48 -19.07 8.35
C GLU A 857 13.55 -18.12 9.15
N SER A 858 12.49 -18.66 9.75
CA SER A 858 11.57 -17.90 10.61
C SER A 858 11.98 -17.85 12.09
N ALA A 859 13.00 -18.64 12.46
CA ALA A 859 13.60 -18.67 13.78
C ALA A 859 14.65 -17.55 13.90
N SER A 860 14.78 -16.97 15.09
CA SER A 860 15.90 -16.08 15.40
C SER A 860 17.21 -16.87 15.29
N GLY A 861 18.29 -16.27 14.82
CA GLY A 861 19.56 -16.98 14.61
C GLY A 861 19.53 -18.10 13.54
N GLY A 862 18.37 -18.39 12.93
CA GLY A 862 18.16 -19.41 11.91
C GLY A 862 17.93 -20.83 12.44
N ALA A 863 17.79 -21.03 13.75
CA ALA A 863 17.55 -22.35 14.35
C ALA A 863 16.73 -22.26 15.65
N TYR A 864 16.20 -23.41 16.09
CA TYR A 864 15.46 -23.52 17.36
C TYR A 864 15.67 -24.90 17.98
N LEU A 865 15.24 -25.08 19.23
CA LEU A 865 15.25 -26.34 19.94
C LEU A 865 13.83 -26.92 20.13
N THR A 866 13.72 -28.23 19.98
CA THR A 866 12.50 -29.02 20.22
C THR A 866 12.87 -30.40 20.76
N THR A 867 11.90 -31.24 21.10
CA THR A 867 12.12 -32.67 21.35
C THR A 867 11.41 -33.55 20.33
N ASP A 868 11.75 -34.84 20.30
CA ASP A 868 11.08 -35.87 19.50
C ASP A 868 10.79 -37.12 20.37
N GLY A 869 9.50 -37.38 20.60
CA GLY A 869 8.98 -38.57 21.25
C GLY A 869 9.20 -38.65 22.78
N VAL A 870 9.42 -37.53 23.46
CA VAL A 870 9.67 -37.49 24.92
C VAL A 870 8.84 -36.41 25.64
N GLU A 871 8.33 -36.76 26.82
CA GLU A 871 7.50 -35.87 27.65
C GLU A 871 7.83 -36.05 29.13
N SER A 872 7.63 -35.00 29.94
CA SER A 872 7.81 -34.99 31.39
C SER A 872 6.78 -34.04 32.03
N THR A 873 5.50 -34.38 31.91
CA THR A 873 4.38 -33.48 32.25
C THR A 873 4.07 -33.35 33.74
N ASP A 874 4.39 -34.37 34.54
CA ASP A 874 4.09 -34.45 35.99
C ASP A 874 5.17 -33.79 36.87
N GLU A 875 6.45 -33.95 36.51
CA GLU A 875 7.59 -33.39 37.25
C GLU A 875 8.72 -32.95 36.30
N PRO A 876 9.53 -31.95 36.67
CA PRO A 876 10.71 -31.55 35.90
C PRO A 876 11.69 -32.72 35.74
N PRO A 877 12.17 -33.00 34.52
CA PRO A 877 13.07 -34.13 34.28
C PRO A 877 14.43 -33.92 34.94
N ARG A 878 15.13 -35.01 35.29
CA ARG A 878 16.46 -34.96 35.91
C ARG A 878 17.61 -34.67 34.94
N GLU A 879 17.37 -34.90 33.65
CA GLU A 879 18.31 -34.72 32.55
C GLU A 879 17.57 -34.03 31.38
N GLY A 880 18.27 -33.62 30.33
CA GLY A 880 17.64 -32.90 29.21
C GLY A 880 17.37 -31.42 29.52
N HIS A 881 18.28 -30.78 30.24
CA HIS A 881 18.22 -29.35 30.53
C HIS A 881 18.92 -28.56 29.41
N LEU A 882 18.31 -27.44 29.05
CA LEU A 882 18.94 -26.33 28.34
C LEU A 882 19.36 -25.30 29.40
N VAL A 883 20.65 -24.98 29.45
CA VAL A 883 21.21 -24.04 30.43
C VAL A 883 21.85 -22.85 29.73
N HIS A 884 21.51 -21.65 30.18
CA HIS A 884 22.18 -20.42 29.82
C HIS A 884 22.81 -19.77 31.05
N GLU A 885 24.06 -19.33 30.92
CA GLU A 885 24.67 -18.40 31.86
C GLU A 885 24.42 -16.97 31.38
N PHE A 886 24.05 -16.07 32.29
CA PHE A 886 23.85 -14.66 31.98
C PHE A 886 24.19 -13.78 33.18
N SER A 887 24.37 -12.48 32.95
CA SER A 887 24.67 -11.51 34.01
C SER A 887 23.81 -10.27 33.84
N VAL A 888 23.25 -9.76 34.93
CA VAL A 888 22.38 -8.57 34.93
C VAL A 888 22.67 -7.67 36.13
N PRO A 889 22.55 -6.33 36.02
CA PRO A 889 22.58 -5.44 37.18
C PRO A 889 21.47 -5.75 38.19
N GLU A 890 21.65 -5.34 39.45
CA GLU A 890 20.64 -5.50 40.50
C GLU A 890 19.30 -4.86 40.10
N GLY A 891 18.21 -5.62 40.11
CA GLY A 891 16.89 -5.14 39.73
C GLY A 891 15.83 -6.23 39.62
N GLU A 892 14.60 -5.81 39.29
CA GLU A 892 13.49 -6.69 38.94
C GLU A 892 13.50 -6.97 37.43
N TYR A 893 13.42 -8.24 37.05
CA TYR A 893 13.40 -8.74 35.67
C TYR A 893 12.25 -9.72 35.46
N HIS A 894 11.84 -9.85 34.21
CA HIS A 894 10.87 -10.81 33.71
C HIS A 894 11.54 -11.61 32.60
N VAL A 895 11.09 -12.85 32.40
CA VAL A 895 11.60 -13.68 31.31
C VAL A 895 10.48 -13.93 30.31
N PHE A 896 10.79 -13.73 29.04
CA PHE A 896 9.92 -14.11 27.93
C PHE A 896 10.65 -15.12 27.07
N GLY A 897 9.93 -16.09 26.51
CA GLY A 897 10.48 -16.95 25.48
C GLY A 897 9.72 -16.84 24.17
N ARG A 898 10.46 -16.77 23.08
CA ARG A 898 9.96 -16.90 21.72
C ARG A 898 9.74 -18.38 21.47
N VAL A 899 8.48 -18.77 21.41
CA VAL A 899 8.07 -20.18 21.37
C VAL A 899 7.07 -20.44 20.26
N ARG A 900 6.99 -21.70 19.83
CA ARG A 900 5.94 -22.21 18.96
C ARG A 900 5.39 -23.50 19.55
N ALA A 901 4.11 -23.47 19.88
CA ALA A 901 3.36 -24.56 20.50
C ALA A 901 2.36 -25.14 19.50
N PRO A 902 2.72 -26.17 18.72
CA PRO A 902 1.93 -26.62 17.57
C PRO A 902 0.59 -27.27 17.94
N ALA A 903 0.45 -27.79 19.16
CA ALA A 903 -0.76 -28.46 19.63
C ALA A 903 -1.10 -28.10 21.08
N GLY A 904 -2.13 -28.71 21.68
CA GLY A 904 -2.49 -28.49 23.09
C GLY A 904 -1.91 -29.55 24.04
N ASP A 905 -1.12 -30.45 23.48
CA ASP A 905 -0.27 -31.46 24.10
C ASP A 905 1.19 -31.24 23.69
N ALA A 906 1.50 -30.02 23.23
CA ALA A 906 2.80 -29.54 22.76
C ALA A 906 2.86 -28.03 23.03
N ASP A 907 2.54 -27.63 24.25
CA ASP A 907 2.40 -26.22 24.63
C ASP A 907 3.02 -25.89 25.99
N SER A 908 4.08 -26.60 26.38
CA SER A 908 4.68 -26.35 27.69
C SER A 908 6.17 -26.70 27.85
N PHE A 909 6.79 -26.03 28.82
CA PHE A 909 8.15 -26.25 29.31
C PHE A 909 8.21 -26.20 30.84
N TRP A 910 9.31 -26.68 31.41
CA TRP A 910 9.72 -26.35 32.76
C TRP A 910 10.78 -25.25 32.72
N PHE A 911 10.68 -24.26 33.59
CA PHE A 911 11.60 -23.13 33.63
C PHE A 911 12.09 -22.84 35.05
N ARG A 912 13.34 -22.42 35.23
CA ARG A 912 13.82 -21.83 36.50
C ARG A 912 15.00 -20.90 36.27
N VAL A 913 15.20 -19.99 37.23
CA VAL A 913 16.45 -19.23 37.38
C VAL A 913 17.19 -19.74 38.61
N ASP A 914 18.49 -19.96 38.47
CA ASP A 914 19.40 -20.54 39.46
C ASP A 914 18.86 -21.86 40.03
N ASP A 915 19.07 -22.08 41.32
CA ASP A 915 18.52 -23.20 42.09
C ASP A 915 17.10 -22.90 42.61
N GLY A 916 16.37 -21.99 41.96
CA GLY A 916 14.99 -21.65 42.28
C GLY A 916 14.00 -22.80 42.03
N GLU A 917 12.74 -22.59 42.45
CA GLU A 917 11.66 -23.52 42.16
C GLU A 917 11.38 -23.61 40.66
N TRP A 918 11.04 -24.80 40.19
CA TRP A 918 10.61 -25.00 38.80
C TRP A 918 9.23 -24.39 38.59
N ILE A 919 9.17 -23.48 37.63
CA ILE A 919 7.97 -22.86 37.09
C ILE A 919 7.40 -23.79 36.02
N ARG A 920 6.11 -24.09 36.15
CA ARG A 920 5.35 -24.81 35.12
C ARG A 920 4.90 -23.79 34.08
N TRP A 921 5.68 -23.67 33.01
CA TRP A 921 5.37 -22.76 31.92
C TRP A 921 4.49 -23.46 30.90
N ASP A 922 3.17 -23.38 31.09
CA ASP A 922 2.17 -24.21 30.42
C ASP A 922 1.03 -23.38 29.82
N GLY A 923 0.35 -23.93 28.82
CA GLY A 923 -0.75 -23.28 28.12
C GLY A 923 -0.33 -22.29 27.05
N LEU A 924 0.88 -22.46 26.47
CA LEU A 924 1.43 -21.60 25.43
C LEU A 924 0.50 -21.55 24.21
N ARG A 925 0.06 -20.36 23.81
CA ARG A 925 -0.97 -20.20 22.76
C ARG A 925 -0.37 -19.85 21.39
N THR A 926 0.84 -20.30 21.12
CA THR A 926 1.63 -19.98 19.91
C THR A 926 1.46 -20.98 18.77
N ARG A 927 0.21 -21.42 18.55
CA ARG A 927 -0.15 -22.38 17.48
C ARG A 927 0.09 -21.85 16.07
N ARG A 928 0.11 -20.52 15.91
CA ARG A 928 0.16 -19.81 14.62
C ARG A 928 1.55 -19.24 14.30
N GLY A 929 2.60 -19.90 14.79
CA GLY A 929 4.01 -19.51 14.58
C GLY A 929 4.66 -18.91 15.82
N TRP A 930 5.90 -18.45 15.66
CA TRP A 930 6.71 -17.89 16.75
C TRP A 930 6.07 -16.63 17.36
N ALA A 931 5.89 -16.62 18.67
CA ALA A 931 5.53 -15.43 19.44
C ALA A 931 6.26 -15.42 20.78
N TRP A 932 6.38 -14.24 21.37
CA TRP A 932 6.91 -14.07 22.72
C TRP A 932 5.80 -14.34 23.72
N GLU A 933 6.03 -15.30 24.61
CA GLU A 933 5.16 -15.63 25.74
C GLU A 933 5.93 -15.35 27.03
N ALA A 934 5.23 -14.80 28.02
CA ALA A 934 5.81 -14.55 29.34
C ALA A 934 6.00 -15.89 30.07
N VAL A 935 7.11 -16.02 30.79
CA VAL A 935 7.26 -17.09 31.77
C VAL A 935 6.40 -16.76 32.98
N GLU A 936 5.42 -17.62 33.27
CA GLU A 936 4.41 -17.43 34.30
C GLU A 936 3.96 -18.79 34.86
N ASP A 937 3.25 -18.76 35.99
CA ASP A 937 2.60 -19.94 36.58
C ASP A 937 1.12 -19.97 36.15
N ASP A 938 0.70 -21.02 35.45
CA ASP A 938 -0.71 -21.36 35.15
C ASP A 938 -1.57 -20.21 34.53
N GLY A 939 -1.03 -19.41 33.61
CA GLY A 939 -1.81 -18.39 32.89
C GLY A 939 -1.94 -17.03 33.61
N GLY A 940 -1.01 -16.72 34.52
CA GLY A 940 -1.00 -15.52 35.38
C GLY A 940 -0.30 -14.29 34.78
N GLU A 941 0.16 -13.38 35.64
CA GLU A 941 1.02 -12.26 35.23
C GLU A 941 2.48 -12.73 35.02
N PRO A 942 3.28 -12.04 34.18
CA PRO A 942 4.70 -12.35 33.99
C PRO A 942 5.44 -12.48 35.33
N ARG A 943 6.20 -13.56 35.51
CA ARG A 943 6.94 -13.80 36.76
C ARG A 943 8.06 -12.76 36.93
N ALA A 944 8.04 -12.05 38.05
CA ALA A 944 9.10 -11.15 38.46
C ALA A 944 10.24 -11.92 39.19
N PHE A 945 11.48 -11.59 38.82
CA PHE A 945 12.71 -12.12 39.38
C PHE A 945 13.58 -10.97 39.88
N SER A 946 13.99 -10.99 41.15
CA SER A 946 14.99 -10.06 41.67
C SER A 946 16.39 -10.61 41.41
N LEU A 947 17.09 -10.05 40.42
CA LEU A 947 18.37 -10.53 39.90
C LEU A 947 19.47 -9.48 40.09
N GLY A 948 20.72 -9.90 40.18
CA GLY A 948 21.90 -9.05 40.28
C GLY A 948 23.20 -9.86 40.31
N GLY A 949 24.07 -9.64 39.32
CA GLY A 949 25.28 -10.42 39.10
C GLY A 949 25.06 -11.57 38.12
N ASP A 950 25.84 -12.63 38.28
CA ASP A 950 25.80 -13.81 37.40
C ASP A 950 24.71 -14.79 37.85
N HIS A 951 23.96 -15.31 36.87
CA HIS A 951 22.81 -16.19 37.04
C HIS A 951 22.81 -17.30 35.99
N THR A 952 22.05 -18.35 36.28
CA THR A 952 21.76 -19.43 35.34
C THR A 952 20.27 -19.49 35.04
N LEU A 953 19.91 -19.60 33.76
CA LEU A 953 18.55 -19.86 33.31
C LEU A 953 18.50 -21.31 32.83
N THR A 954 17.61 -22.12 33.41
CA THR A 954 17.41 -23.51 33.00
C THR A 954 16.02 -23.70 32.41
N VAL A 955 15.94 -24.28 31.21
CA VAL A 955 14.71 -24.77 30.59
C VAL A 955 14.78 -26.29 30.47
N ALA A 956 13.69 -26.99 30.75
CA ALA A 956 13.57 -28.41 30.46
C ALA A 956 12.29 -28.71 29.68
N PHE A 957 12.32 -29.76 28.87
CA PHE A 957 11.15 -30.21 28.11
C PHE A 957 10.04 -30.66 29.07
N ARG A 958 8.78 -30.36 28.71
CA ARG A 958 7.60 -30.85 29.41
C ARG A 958 6.72 -31.65 28.47
N GLU A 959 6.44 -31.11 27.30
CA GLU A 959 5.67 -31.77 26.24
C GLU A 959 6.45 -31.81 24.92
N ASP A 960 6.22 -32.86 24.16
CA ASP A 960 6.93 -33.12 22.91
C ASP A 960 6.56 -32.10 21.81
N ASP A 961 7.44 -31.86 20.85
CA ASP A 961 7.26 -30.90 19.73
C ASP A 961 6.98 -29.44 20.17
N THR A 962 7.07 -29.11 21.46
CA THR A 962 7.05 -27.70 21.91
C THR A 962 8.39 -27.06 21.54
N ARG A 963 8.34 -25.95 20.81
CA ARG A 963 9.54 -25.37 20.17
C ARG A 963 9.96 -24.10 20.87
N LEU A 964 11.24 -24.00 21.23
CA LEU A 964 11.86 -22.84 21.87
C LEU A 964 12.93 -22.26 20.94
N ASP A 965 12.77 -20.99 20.62
CA ASP A 965 13.66 -20.27 19.69
C ASP A 965 14.61 -19.34 20.44
N ARG A 966 14.09 -18.48 21.32
CA ARG A 966 14.91 -17.47 22.00
C ARG A 966 14.31 -17.11 23.35
N LEU A 967 15.13 -16.66 24.29
CA LEU A 967 14.71 -16.12 25.57
C LEU A 967 15.17 -14.67 25.74
N ALA A 968 14.41 -13.90 26.49
CA ALA A 968 14.66 -12.50 26.80
C ALA A 968 14.49 -12.27 28.31
N VAL A 969 15.56 -11.90 28.99
CA VAL A 969 15.55 -11.55 30.43
C VAL A 969 15.57 -10.04 30.55
N THR A 970 14.43 -9.41 30.82
CA THR A 970 14.23 -7.96 30.65
C THR A 970 13.57 -7.32 31.86
N PRO A 971 13.88 -6.06 32.21
CA PRO A 971 13.14 -5.34 33.25
C PRO A 971 11.74 -4.93 32.79
N SER A 972 11.40 -5.11 31.51
CA SER A 972 10.07 -4.84 30.97
C SER A 972 9.07 -5.90 31.43
N ARG A 973 7.85 -5.46 31.76
CA ARG A 973 6.71 -6.33 32.04
C ARG A 973 5.97 -6.76 30.78
N THR A 974 6.31 -6.17 29.63
CA THR A 974 5.68 -6.45 28.35
C THR A 974 6.65 -7.18 27.43
N PRO A 975 6.17 -8.15 26.62
CA PRO A 975 7.02 -8.97 25.79
C PRO A 975 7.89 -8.13 24.85
N PRO A 976 9.10 -8.60 24.51
CA PRO A 976 9.91 -7.92 23.53
C PRO A 976 9.21 -7.85 22.16
N VAL A 977 9.40 -6.73 21.47
CA VAL A 977 8.69 -6.48 20.21
C VAL A 977 9.57 -6.75 18.97
N LEU A 978 10.89 -6.92 19.17
CA LEU A 978 11.92 -7.19 18.15
C LEU A 978 13.01 -8.08 18.80
N TYR A 979 13.81 -8.95 18.18
CA TYR A 979 14.14 -9.21 16.77
C TYR A 979 14.44 -10.72 16.55
N GLY A 980 14.18 -11.23 15.34
CA GLY A 980 14.83 -12.42 14.77
C GLY A 980 16.15 -12.07 14.05
N GLU A 981 16.85 -11.04 14.51
CA GLU A 981 18.19 -10.73 14.05
C GLU A 981 19.18 -11.62 14.81
N PRO A 982 20.18 -12.19 14.12
CA PRO A 982 21.22 -12.96 14.77
C PRO A 982 21.84 -12.12 15.88
N SER A 983 22.00 -12.72 17.07
CA SER A 983 22.63 -12.05 18.21
C SER A 983 23.92 -11.35 17.78
N GLU A 984 23.98 -10.02 17.91
CA GLU A 984 25.25 -9.27 17.84
C GLU A 984 26.06 -9.53 19.12
N THR A 985 26.40 -10.79 19.37
CA THR A 985 27.58 -11.18 20.13
C THR A 985 28.68 -11.49 19.12
N ARG A 986 29.20 -10.44 18.47
CA ARG A 986 30.57 -10.53 17.93
C ARG A 986 31.51 -10.05 19.02
N ALA A 987 32.31 -11.00 19.50
CA ALA A 987 33.41 -10.85 20.46
C ALA A 987 34.38 -9.72 20.10
#